data_AF-A0A543AB04-F1
#
_entry.id   AF-A0A543AB04-F1
#
_cell.length_a   1.000
_cell.length_b   1.000
_cell.length_c   1.000
_cell.angle_alpha   90.00
_cell.angle_beta   90.00
_cell.angle_gamma   90.00
#
_symmetry.space_group_name_H-M   'P 1'
#
loop_
_entity.id
_entity.type
_entity.pdbx_description
1 polymer ?
#
loop_
_entity_poly.entity_id
_entity_poly.type
_entity_poly.pdbx_seq_one_letter_code
_entity_poly.pdbx_strand_id
1 'polypeptide(L)'
;MSHEPEASKAPEPAKQIDAAGNNASQTGADDAGIETIMIPQIEIDARVAEVAGAEPVANVPDDEPDGATRIMGPGAAGADASADLEDPAEETLLRSTTLRSALPKRGELPAEDNFLFVSKSRNFAPEPDAADAAADADPEAAAEADTEVGLNFPVSDPADTADTDDEPLEETVVGVGPFVVHEPAQPDQIQPDHTQPGYAQTGYAQTGYAQTGYPQPGYAQPDYAQPVPAEGKQIGRGTKIAAAVAGGFAIAAFGGWAAAYAIAGDKIAEGTKVAGVSIGGMTAEEATPILEQKFAPAHSQPINVVADGKTTEVNPADAGLELDAEATVDKAAAGRSWSPVKLWKHFAGGDEVEPVIKTDDKLIGAVAAKVNKGAGTPFKNGGVAIKKGKIKTTEPAAGEGVSDATLATALSDQLLVEGDRKAEVRLEELTPDVDETDVKEAVDEVATPAVSGPITLKFEKTPVKLSPKEFGEAIRFDPKDGKLQASVAPKKLKKVLKKALSDDAARPVDATVKLVNGKPKVVPAKPGVTFNQKDLEAVFLDVATAAKDDRSVEVKSKVAKPKVTTKEAKAWGVKEKISSYTTNFPYAEYRNVNIGRAADLVNGTVLKPGDTFSLNGIVGERTAANGFTKGWMIQNGIFREDYGGGVSQMATTTFNAMFFAGLQDVEHKPHSLYIDRYPIGREATVAWPSLDLKFKNNTKYGVLIHSWVNPAGSAGQGSVTVEMWSTKLWDIKARTGERYDFKPPGKQKITDGNCENTSGAKGFSINVWRDFYKPGSGSKVDSEAFKTVYIPQDEVKCTDESKKKPPADPN
;
A
#
# COMPACT_ATOMS: atom_id res chain seq x y z
N MET A 1 -18.73 -76.53 -19.14
CA MET A 1 -20.19 -76.70 -19.13
C MET A 1 -20.61 -76.66 -17.65
N SER A 2 -21.12 -75.55 -17.12
CA SER A 2 -22.47 -74.95 -17.34
C SER A 2 -23.57 -75.76 -16.62
N HIS A 3 -24.42 -75.20 -15.75
CA HIS A 3 -24.65 -73.79 -15.36
C HIS A 3 -25.13 -73.62 -13.89
N GLU A 4 -25.19 -72.35 -13.48
CA GLU A 4 -25.95 -71.71 -12.39
C GLU A 4 -27.49 -71.94 -12.46
N PRO A 5 -28.37 -71.45 -11.53
CA PRO A 5 -28.24 -70.22 -10.70
C PRO A 5 -28.79 -70.18 -9.24
N GLU A 6 -28.39 -69.11 -8.53
CA GLU A 6 -29.13 -68.20 -7.59
C GLU A 6 -30.10 -68.70 -6.47
N ALA A 7 -30.42 -67.94 -5.41
CA ALA A 7 -29.74 -66.90 -4.60
C ALA A 7 -30.62 -66.44 -3.41
N SER A 8 -30.04 -66.08 -2.24
CA SER A 8 -30.56 -65.07 -1.27
C SER A 8 -29.52 -64.80 -0.14
N LYS A 9 -29.80 -63.92 0.84
CA LYS A 9 -28.79 -63.12 1.57
C LYS A 9 -28.68 -63.33 3.10
N ALA A 10 -27.44 -63.27 3.60
CA ALA A 10 -26.96 -62.61 4.85
C ALA A 10 -27.42 -63.20 6.22
N PRO A 11 -26.62 -63.13 7.33
CA PRO A 11 -25.75 -62.01 7.74
C PRO A 11 -24.29 -62.36 8.12
N GLU A 12 -23.67 -61.50 8.95
CA GLU A 12 -22.21 -61.35 9.21
C GLU A 12 -21.54 -62.42 10.09
N PRO A 13 -20.19 -62.56 10.01
CA PRO A 13 -19.36 -63.17 11.05
C PRO A 13 -18.39 -62.17 11.74
N ALA A 14 -18.20 -62.32 13.05
CA ALA A 14 -17.17 -61.61 13.82
C ALA A 14 -15.77 -62.23 13.64
N LYS A 15 -14.71 -61.47 13.99
CA LYS A 15 -13.33 -61.98 14.04
C LYS A 15 -12.94 -62.42 15.46
N GLN A 16 -12.24 -63.55 15.54
CA GLN A 16 -11.56 -64.03 16.73
C GLN A 16 -10.04 -63.77 16.64
N ILE A 17 -9.35 -63.81 17.79
CA ILE A 17 -7.95 -63.47 18.00
C ILE A 17 -7.24 -64.68 18.66
N ASP A 18 -5.92 -64.82 18.47
CA ASP A 18 -4.91 -65.41 19.39
C ASP A 18 -3.64 -65.80 18.59
N ALA A 19 -2.40 -65.85 19.10
CA ALA A 19 -1.79 -65.43 20.38
C ALA A 19 -0.34 -64.92 20.06
N ALA A 20 0.62 -64.60 20.95
CA ALA A 20 0.80 -64.68 22.41
C ALA A 20 1.83 -63.58 22.82
N GLY A 21 2.09 -63.23 24.09
CA GLY A 21 1.52 -63.65 25.38
C GLY A 21 2.45 -63.22 26.54
N ASN A 22 1.94 -63.23 27.79
CA ASN A 22 2.61 -63.06 29.10
C ASN A 22 3.54 -61.81 29.28
N ASN A 23 3.49 -61.05 30.39
CA ASN A 23 3.36 -61.51 31.78
C ASN A 23 2.80 -60.40 32.73
N ALA A 24 2.64 -60.72 34.03
CA ALA A 24 2.16 -59.83 35.09
C ALA A 24 3.16 -58.70 35.50
N SER A 25 2.87 -57.70 36.36
CA SER A 25 1.85 -57.61 37.43
C SER A 25 1.39 -56.16 37.78
N GLN A 26 0.60 -56.00 38.85
CA GLN A 26 -0.18 -54.80 39.23
C GLN A 26 0.57 -53.79 40.12
N THR A 27 0.34 -52.49 39.87
CA THR A 27 -0.05 -51.37 40.78
C THR A 27 -0.23 -50.13 39.86
N GLY A 28 -1.15 -49.17 40.03
CA GLY A 28 -1.41 -48.34 41.22
C GLY A 28 -0.33 -47.24 41.33
N ALA A 29 -0.59 -45.94 41.23
CA ALA A 29 -1.82 -45.18 40.94
C ALA A 29 -1.42 -43.73 40.48
N ASP A 30 -2.34 -42.77 40.64
CA ASP A 30 -2.11 -41.31 40.73
C ASP A 30 -1.81 -40.52 39.43
N ASP A 31 -1.67 -39.19 39.60
CA ASP A 31 -2.33 -38.17 38.76
C ASP A 31 -1.39 -37.31 37.90
N ALA A 32 -2.01 -36.46 37.05
CA ALA A 32 -1.41 -35.39 36.24
C ALA A 32 -0.48 -35.79 35.06
N GLY A 33 -0.36 -34.98 34.00
CA GLY A 33 -1.07 -33.72 33.72
C GLY A 33 -0.91 -33.27 32.26
N ILE A 34 -1.84 -32.43 31.78
CA ILE A 34 -1.75 -31.79 30.46
C ILE A 34 -0.88 -30.55 30.59
N GLU A 35 0.21 -30.43 29.83
CA GLU A 35 0.65 -29.09 29.45
C GLU A 35 1.32 -28.96 28.07
N THR A 36 1.01 -27.82 27.47
CA THR A 36 1.53 -27.22 26.24
C THR A 36 3.06 -27.07 26.24
N ILE A 37 3.72 -27.29 25.11
CA ILE A 37 5.07 -26.76 24.87
C ILE A 37 5.04 -25.80 23.68
N MET A 38 5.62 -24.61 23.88
CA MET A 38 5.75 -23.55 22.87
C MET A 38 7.05 -23.66 22.07
N ILE A 39 7.07 -23.00 20.91
CA ILE A 39 8.26 -22.76 20.10
C ILE A 39 9.13 -21.68 20.76
N PRO A 40 10.44 -21.89 20.96
CA PRO A 40 11.42 -20.82 21.07
C PRO A 40 11.96 -20.44 19.68
N GLN A 41 12.12 -19.14 19.42
CA GLN A 41 13.01 -18.64 18.37
C GLN A 41 14.47 -18.84 18.81
N ILE A 42 15.41 -18.91 17.86
CA ILE A 42 16.83 -18.75 18.13
C ILE A 42 17.35 -17.65 17.20
N GLU A 43 18.11 -16.72 17.77
CA GLU A 43 18.66 -15.55 17.09
C GLU A 43 19.89 -15.90 16.24
N ILE A 44 20.16 -15.08 15.23
CA ILE A 44 21.43 -15.09 14.51
C ILE A 44 22.31 -14.01 15.12
N ASP A 45 23.36 -14.41 15.83
CA ASP A 45 24.41 -13.51 16.34
C ASP A 45 25.80 -13.98 15.89
N ALA A 46 26.76 -13.06 15.84
CA ALA A 46 27.98 -13.20 15.05
C ALA A 46 29.28 -13.21 15.89
N ARG A 47 30.12 -14.23 15.62
CA ARG A 47 31.59 -14.26 15.79
C ARG A 47 32.11 -15.29 14.78
N VAL A 48 33.05 -15.02 13.88
CA VAL A 48 34.37 -14.38 14.00
C VAL A 48 35.31 -15.17 14.90
N ALA A 49 36.28 -15.84 14.27
CA ALA A 49 37.50 -16.35 14.88
C ALA A 49 38.63 -16.12 13.88
N GLU A 50 39.71 -15.48 14.33
CA GLU A 50 40.83 -15.06 13.48
C GLU A 50 41.92 -16.13 13.39
N VAL A 51 42.74 -16.06 12.33
CA VAL A 51 44.17 -16.34 12.42
C VAL A 51 44.90 -15.17 11.77
N ALA A 52 45.74 -14.48 12.55
CA ALA A 52 46.35 -13.21 12.17
C ALA A 52 47.75 -13.36 11.55
N GLY A 53 48.17 -12.33 10.79
CA GLY A 53 49.51 -12.19 10.22
C GLY A 53 49.73 -10.76 9.68
N ALA A 54 50.37 -9.91 10.50
CA ALA A 54 50.64 -8.48 10.28
C ALA A 54 51.27 -8.15 8.89
N GLU A 55 50.95 -7.07 8.16
CA GLU A 55 50.85 -5.60 8.47
C GLU A 55 52.21 -4.85 8.52
N PRO A 56 52.29 -3.52 8.25
CA PRO A 56 51.46 -2.66 7.36
C PRO A 56 52.26 -1.53 6.59
N VAL A 57 51.54 -0.69 5.80
CA VAL A 57 51.92 0.64 5.18
C VAL A 57 53.12 0.70 4.19
N ALA A 58 53.27 1.65 3.24
CA ALA A 58 52.56 2.90 2.87
C ALA A 58 52.53 3.17 1.33
N ASN A 59 52.13 4.39 0.90
CA ASN A 59 51.80 4.79 -0.48
C ASN A 59 52.97 5.00 -1.48
N VAL A 60 52.73 4.62 -2.75
CA VAL A 60 52.89 5.38 -4.03
C VAL A 60 54.10 6.35 -4.15
N PRO A 61 55.02 6.13 -5.11
CA PRO A 61 54.95 6.89 -6.37
C PRO A 61 55.23 6.08 -7.65
N ASP A 62 55.21 6.80 -8.78
CA ASP A 62 55.50 6.41 -10.16
C ASP A 62 56.96 5.93 -10.38
N ASP A 63 57.20 5.15 -11.44
CA ASP A 63 58.02 5.61 -12.59
C ASP A 63 58.04 4.58 -13.75
N GLU A 64 58.37 5.03 -14.96
CA GLU A 64 58.82 4.16 -16.08
C GLU A 64 60.27 3.66 -15.83
N PRO A 65 60.86 2.91 -16.77
CA PRO A 65 61.91 3.60 -17.52
C PRO A 65 61.98 3.29 -19.02
N ASP A 66 62.39 4.32 -19.74
CA ASP A 66 63.28 4.37 -20.92
C ASP A 66 63.68 3.05 -21.64
N GLY A 67 63.80 3.03 -22.98
CA GLY A 67 63.60 4.13 -23.92
C GLY A 67 64.50 4.04 -25.17
N ALA A 68 63.95 4.50 -26.31
CA ALA A 68 64.65 4.93 -27.53
C ALA A 68 65.46 3.92 -28.39
N THR A 69 65.14 3.94 -29.70
CA THR A 69 65.97 3.54 -30.87
C THR A 69 66.23 2.03 -31.09
N ARG A 70 66.44 1.54 -32.33
CA ARG A 70 66.98 2.21 -33.52
C ARG A 70 66.42 1.68 -34.86
N ILE A 71 66.41 2.54 -35.88
CA ILE A 71 65.99 2.23 -37.27
C ILE A 71 67.05 1.38 -38.00
N MET A 72 66.62 0.33 -38.71
CA MET A 72 67.11 -0.07 -40.05
C MET A 72 66.25 -1.21 -40.66
N GLY A 73 66.11 -1.22 -41.98
CA GLY A 73 65.60 -2.32 -42.83
C GLY A 73 66.33 -2.27 -44.19
N PRO A 74 65.82 -2.86 -45.30
CA PRO A 74 64.65 -3.74 -45.47
C PRO A 74 64.97 -5.04 -46.25
N GLY A 75 63.96 -5.82 -46.65
CA GLY A 75 64.09 -6.96 -47.59
C GLY A 75 62.75 -7.37 -48.22
N ALA A 76 62.74 -7.71 -49.52
CA ALA A 76 61.55 -8.03 -50.34
C ALA A 76 61.35 -9.57 -50.52
N ALA A 77 60.35 -10.14 -51.21
CA ALA A 77 59.33 -9.65 -52.18
C ALA A 77 58.10 -10.61 -52.17
N GLY A 78 56.96 -10.38 -52.85
CA GLY A 78 56.47 -9.27 -53.69
C GLY A 78 55.25 -9.67 -54.56
N ALA A 79 54.70 -8.70 -55.34
CA ALA A 79 53.58 -8.80 -56.30
C ALA A 79 52.15 -9.01 -55.70
N ASP A 80 51.06 -8.43 -56.23
CA ASP A 80 50.90 -7.53 -57.40
C ASP A 80 49.64 -6.60 -57.30
N ALA A 81 49.57 -5.54 -58.12
CA ALA A 81 48.42 -4.67 -58.48
C ALA A 81 47.47 -4.12 -57.35
N SER A 82 47.41 -2.82 -57.02
CA SER A 82 46.80 -1.66 -57.74
C SER A 82 45.28 -1.76 -57.98
N ALA A 83 44.40 -0.75 -57.84
CA ALA A 83 44.51 0.68 -57.45
C ALA A 83 43.07 1.31 -57.38
N ASP A 84 42.76 2.49 -56.80
CA ASP A 84 43.38 3.32 -55.74
C ASP A 84 42.42 4.50 -55.34
N LEU A 85 42.36 4.86 -54.03
CA LEU A 85 42.03 6.20 -53.43
C LEU A 85 40.59 6.79 -53.62
N GLU A 86 40.11 7.86 -52.91
CA GLU A 86 40.68 8.84 -51.94
C GLU A 86 39.80 9.04 -50.67
N ASP A 87 40.41 9.57 -49.60
CA ASP A 87 39.80 10.26 -48.43
C ASP A 87 40.48 11.65 -48.30
N PRO A 88 39.83 12.67 -47.67
CA PRO A 88 40.60 13.36 -46.62
C PRO A 88 39.81 13.91 -45.40
N ALA A 89 40.17 13.36 -44.23
CA ALA A 89 40.89 14.07 -43.15
C ALA A 89 40.16 14.91 -42.06
N GLU A 90 40.91 15.13 -40.96
CA GLU A 90 40.55 15.76 -39.67
C GLU A 90 40.90 17.26 -39.58
N GLU A 91 40.38 17.96 -38.55
CA GLU A 91 41.00 19.06 -37.76
C GLU A 91 39.96 19.62 -36.74
N THR A 92 40.25 20.22 -35.55
CA THR A 92 41.45 20.19 -34.69
C THR A 92 41.17 20.79 -33.27
N LEU A 93 41.79 20.20 -32.24
CA LEU A 93 42.17 20.70 -30.88
C LEU A 93 41.31 21.67 -29.99
N LEU A 94 40.94 21.14 -28.80
CA LEU A 94 41.39 21.56 -27.43
C LEU A 94 40.88 22.83 -26.67
N ARG A 95 40.91 22.70 -25.31
CA ARG A 95 40.93 23.73 -24.21
C ARG A 95 39.61 24.48 -23.89
N SER A 96 38.94 24.18 -22.76
CA SER A 96 39.16 24.66 -21.36
C SER A 96 38.85 26.16 -21.14
N THR A 97 38.10 26.62 -20.12
CA THR A 97 38.26 26.28 -18.68
C THR A 97 36.98 26.52 -17.84
N THR A 98 36.96 26.02 -16.60
CA THR A 98 35.87 25.95 -15.60
C THR A 98 35.39 27.28 -15.00
N LEU A 99 34.12 27.35 -14.57
CA LEU A 99 33.67 28.19 -13.43
C LEU A 99 32.51 27.52 -12.66
N ARG A 100 32.30 27.90 -11.38
CA ARG A 100 31.40 27.22 -10.43
C ARG A 100 30.15 28.05 -10.04
N SER A 101 29.13 27.31 -9.60
CA SER A 101 28.15 27.62 -8.53
C SER A 101 27.22 28.85 -8.64
N ALA A 102 25.92 28.55 -8.70
CA ALA A 102 24.88 29.32 -7.98
C ALA A 102 23.75 28.36 -7.53
N LEU A 103 23.17 28.61 -6.35
CA LEU A 103 21.99 27.92 -5.79
C LEU A 103 20.88 28.96 -5.57
N PRO A 104 19.61 28.64 -5.85
CA PRO A 104 18.46 29.24 -5.18
C PRO A 104 17.95 28.36 -4.03
N LYS A 105 17.15 28.94 -3.13
CA LYS A 105 16.65 28.30 -1.89
C LYS A 105 15.25 27.69 -2.02
N ARG A 106 14.96 26.82 -1.06
CA ARG A 106 13.69 26.15 -0.75
C ARG A 106 12.54 27.14 -0.49
N GLY A 107 11.36 26.87 -1.04
CA GLY A 107 10.10 27.58 -0.75
C GLY A 107 8.88 26.75 -1.17
N GLU A 108 7.97 26.53 -0.22
CA GLU A 108 6.55 26.14 -0.31
C GLU A 108 6.05 25.14 -1.39
N LEU A 109 5.44 24.05 -0.91
CA LEU A 109 4.65 23.10 -1.70
C LEU A 109 3.18 23.15 -1.23
N PRO A 110 2.19 23.25 -2.14
CA PRO A 110 0.79 22.97 -1.79
C PRO A 110 0.56 21.47 -1.57
N ALA A 111 -0.58 21.12 -0.97
CA ALA A 111 -0.82 19.79 -0.40
C ALA A 111 -0.85 18.63 -1.43
N GLU A 112 -0.25 17.50 -1.05
CA GLU A 112 -0.36 16.22 -1.76
C GLU A 112 -1.76 15.61 -1.61
N ASP A 113 -2.39 15.27 -2.73
CA ASP A 113 -3.60 14.44 -2.75
C ASP A 113 -3.26 12.97 -2.47
N ASN A 114 -3.97 12.36 -1.52
CA ASN A 114 -3.72 10.99 -1.04
C ASN A 114 -4.22 9.90 -2.03
N PHE A 115 -3.69 9.89 -3.26
CA PHE A 115 -3.86 8.78 -4.19
C PHE A 115 -3.00 7.58 -3.77
N LEU A 116 -3.57 6.38 -3.92
CA LEU A 116 -3.10 5.17 -3.24
C LEU A 116 -1.97 4.46 -4.02
N PHE A 117 -0.87 5.15 -4.27
CA PHE A 117 0.26 4.63 -5.04
C PHE A 117 1.22 3.74 -4.22
N VAL A 118 1.18 2.42 -4.47
CA VAL A 118 2.28 1.50 -4.13
C VAL A 118 2.46 0.48 -5.26
N SER A 119 3.51 0.64 -6.08
CA SER A 119 3.87 -0.35 -7.10
C SER A 119 5.40 -0.47 -7.28
N LYS A 120 5.99 -1.51 -6.68
CA LYS A 120 7.32 -2.02 -7.04
C LYS A 120 7.20 -3.42 -7.67
N SER A 121 6.92 -3.45 -8.96
CA SER A 121 7.22 -4.59 -9.85
C SER A 121 7.14 -4.13 -11.31
N ARG A 122 8.29 -4.12 -12.00
CA ARG A 122 8.34 -3.94 -13.46
C ARG A 122 8.13 -5.30 -14.13
N ASN A 123 6.97 -5.51 -14.75
CA ASN A 123 6.83 -6.47 -15.85
C ASN A 123 6.52 -5.65 -17.10
N PHE A 124 7.30 -5.86 -18.16
CA PHE A 124 6.96 -5.32 -19.48
C PHE A 124 5.73 -6.07 -20.03
N ALA A 125 4.83 -5.32 -20.65
CA ALA A 125 3.89 -5.84 -21.64
C ALA A 125 4.36 -5.32 -23.02
N PRO A 126 4.34 -6.14 -24.08
CA PRO A 126 4.62 -5.65 -25.42
C PRO A 126 3.47 -4.79 -25.93
N GLU A 127 3.81 -3.72 -26.64
CA GLU A 127 2.85 -2.89 -27.38
C GLU A 127 2.58 -3.52 -28.77
N PRO A 128 1.37 -3.36 -29.34
CA PRO A 128 1.04 -3.89 -30.66
C PRO A 128 1.18 -2.82 -31.75
N ASP A 129 2.32 -2.80 -32.45
CA ASP A 129 2.44 -2.03 -33.70
C ASP A 129 1.70 -2.71 -34.85
N ALA A 130 0.78 -1.96 -35.50
CA ALA A 130 0.12 -2.37 -36.73
C ALA A 130 -0.39 -1.14 -37.50
N ALA A 131 0.40 -0.67 -38.47
CA ALA A 131 -0.03 0.33 -39.45
C ALA A 131 0.69 0.12 -40.81
N ASP A 132 -0.12 0.17 -41.87
CA ASP A 132 0.17 0.51 -43.27
C ASP A 132 1.41 -0.04 -44.01
N ALA A 133 1.13 -0.93 -44.96
CA ALA A 133 1.69 -0.87 -46.31
C ALA A 133 0.64 -1.37 -47.32
N ALA A 134 0.36 -0.62 -48.39
CA ALA A 134 -0.64 -0.98 -49.41
C ALA A 134 -0.17 -0.57 -50.83
N ALA A 135 -0.06 -1.58 -51.71
CA ALA A 135 0.28 -1.56 -53.15
C ALA A 135 0.41 -3.05 -53.57
N ASP A 136 -0.04 -3.57 -54.72
CA ASP A 136 -0.76 -3.04 -55.88
C ASP A 136 -1.69 -4.13 -56.46
N ALA A 137 -2.82 -3.77 -57.09
CA ALA A 137 -3.47 -4.53 -58.17
C ALA A 137 -4.67 -3.74 -58.76
N ASP A 138 -4.78 -3.68 -60.10
CA ASP A 138 -5.90 -3.08 -60.84
C ASP A 138 -7.08 -4.09 -61.02
N PRO A 139 -8.35 -3.64 -61.20
CA PRO A 139 -9.52 -4.51 -61.30
C PRO A 139 -10.09 -4.63 -62.73
N GLU A 140 -10.68 -5.78 -63.09
CA GLU A 140 -11.64 -5.82 -64.20
C GLU A 140 -12.74 -6.91 -64.09
N ALA A 141 -13.97 -6.48 -64.42
CA ALA A 141 -15.13 -7.20 -64.97
C ALA A 141 -15.70 -8.52 -64.37
N ALA A 142 -17.03 -8.45 -64.13
CA ALA A 142 -18.05 -9.49 -64.40
C ALA A 142 -18.11 -10.78 -63.54
N ALA A 143 -19.26 -11.48 -63.40
CA ALA A 143 -20.69 -11.13 -63.50
C ALA A 143 -21.55 -12.33 -63.00
N GLU A 144 -22.86 -12.10 -62.73
CA GLU A 144 -23.99 -13.07 -62.75
C GLU A 144 -23.84 -14.49 -62.12
N ALA A 145 -24.66 -14.81 -61.10
CA ALA A 145 -25.59 -15.97 -61.12
C ALA A 145 -26.28 -16.22 -59.75
N ASP A 146 -27.60 -16.45 -59.77
CA ASP A 146 -28.40 -16.82 -58.60
C ASP A 146 -28.35 -18.31 -58.25
N THR A 147 -28.73 -18.66 -57.01
CA THR A 147 -29.75 -19.71 -56.82
C THR A 147 -30.45 -19.60 -55.45
N GLU A 148 -31.77 -19.42 -55.45
CA GLU A 148 -32.61 -19.60 -54.25
C GLU A 148 -32.86 -21.08 -53.94
N VAL A 149 -33.05 -21.41 -52.65
CA VAL A 149 -34.03 -22.42 -52.23
C VAL A 149 -34.70 -21.96 -50.93
N GLY A 150 -35.97 -21.56 -51.01
CA GLY A 150 -36.80 -21.23 -49.85
C GLY A 150 -37.79 -22.34 -49.48
N LEU A 151 -38.25 -22.37 -48.23
CA LEU A 151 -39.45 -23.10 -47.77
C LEU A 151 -40.20 -22.24 -46.74
N ASN A 152 -41.52 -22.44 -46.65
CA ASN A 152 -42.46 -21.40 -46.22
C ASN A 152 -43.54 -21.92 -45.25
N PHE A 153 -43.82 -21.14 -44.19
CA PHE A 153 -45.10 -21.11 -43.42
C PHE A 153 -45.49 -22.40 -42.64
N PRO A 154 -46.53 -22.39 -41.76
CA PRO A 154 -47.56 -21.35 -41.52
C PRO A 154 -47.76 -20.87 -40.06
N VAL A 155 -48.75 -19.98 -39.89
CA VAL A 155 -49.20 -19.33 -38.65
C VAL A 155 -50.45 -20.03 -38.07
N SER A 156 -50.58 -20.08 -36.74
CA SER A 156 -51.89 -20.18 -36.06
C SER A 156 -51.83 -19.81 -34.57
N ASP A 157 -52.55 -18.73 -34.20
CA ASP A 157 -53.07 -18.42 -32.85
C ASP A 157 -54.47 -19.09 -32.68
N PRO A 158 -55.29 -18.91 -31.60
CA PRO A 158 -55.16 -18.03 -30.43
C PRO A 158 -55.42 -18.69 -29.04
N ALA A 159 -55.25 -17.94 -27.94
CA ALA A 159 -56.32 -17.53 -26.99
C ALA A 159 -55.85 -17.15 -25.56
N ASP A 160 -56.38 -16.03 -25.03
CA ASP A 160 -56.74 -15.73 -23.61
C ASP A 160 -55.71 -15.87 -22.45
N THR A 161 -55.61 -14.97 -21.47
CA THR A 161 -56.33 -13.69 -21.13
C THR A 161 -55.46 -12.83 -20.18
N ALA A 162 -55.66 -11.49 -20.18
CA ALA A 162 -55.49 -10.56 -19.04
C ALA A 162 -54.07 -10.35 -18.44
N ASP A 163 -53.67 -9.25 -17.78
CA ASP A 163 -54.16 -7.87 -17.46
C ASP A 163 -52.93 -7.15 -16.81
N THR A 164 -52.73 -5.83 -16.58
CA THR A 164 -53.26 -4.47 -16.89
C THR A 164 -52.29 -3.48 -16.20
N ASP A 165 -51.87 -2.28 -16.63
CA ASP A 165 -51.96 -1.46 -17.86
C ASP A 165 -50.78 -0.44 -17.85
N ASP A 166 -50.48 0.23 -18.97
CA ASP A 166 -49.58 1.40 -19.09
C ASP A 166 -49.96 2.26 -20.34
N GLU A 167 -49.29 3.40 -20.60
CA GLU A 167 -49.60 4.46 -21.62
C GLU A 167 -50.73 5.46 -21.24
N PRO A 168 -50.81 6.71 -21.82
CA PRO A 168 -50.08 7.20 -22.99
C PRO A 168 -49.29 8.51 -22.88
N LEU A 169 -48.42 8.71 -23.89
CA LEU A 169 -47.75 9.96 -24.26
C LEU A 169 -48.61 10.84 -25.20
N GLU A 170 -48.22 12.11 -25.40
CA GLU A 170 -48.42 12.84 -26.67
C GLU A 170 -47.23 13.79 -26.97
N GLU A 171 -47.08 14.15 -28.26
CA GLU A 171 -45.95 14.90 -28.82
C GLU A 171 -46.25 16.40 -29.05
N THR A 172 -45.21 17.23 -29.19
CA THR A 172 -45.11 18.17 -30.35
C THR A 172 -43.65 18.56 -30.62
N VAL A 173 -43.34 19.10 -31.82
CA VAL A 173 -41.98 19.12 -32.39
C VAL A 173 -41.63 20.46 -33.09
N VAL A 174 -40.32 20.72 -33.27
CA VAL A 174 -39.64 21.68 -34.19
C VAL A 174 -39.42 23.14 -33.70
N GLY A 175 -38.16 23.59 -33.79
CA GLY A 175 -37.71 24.99 -33.75
C GLY A 175 -36.19 25.11 -34.02
N VAL A 176 -35.74 26.05 -34.86
CA VAL A 176 -34.35 26.13 -35.38
C VAL A 176 -33.65 27.44 -34.95
N GLY A 177 -32.31 27.44 -34.83
CA GLY A 177 -31.47 28.62 -34.50
C GLY A 177 -31.31 29.65 -35.65
N PRO A 178 -30.34 30.61 -35.60
CA PRO A 178 -28.90 30.30 -35.45
C PRO A 178 -28.02 31.36 -34.70
N PHE A 179 -26.76 31.53 -35.14
CA PHE A 179 -25.54 32.00 -34.45
C PHE A 179 -25.20 33.53 -34.49
N VAL A 180 -24.58 34.04 -33.39
CA VAL A 180 -23.32 34.84 -33.25
C VAL A 180 -23.13 36.22 -33.94
N VAL A 181 -22.48 37.20 -33.24
CA VAL A 181 -21.26 37.98 -33.65
C VAL A 181 -20.94 39.19 -32.71
N HIS A 182 -19.71 39.21 -32.17
CA HIS A 182 -18.79 40.28 -31.67
C HIS A 182 -19.13 41.45 -30.69
N GLU A 183 -18.14 41.65 -29.80
CA GLU A 183 -17.67 42.85 -29.05
C GLU A 183 -17.27 44.06 -29.97
N PRO A 184 -16.97 45.31 -29.49
CA PRO A 184 -16.09 45.59 -28.34
C PRO A 184 -16.33 46.83 -27.44
N ALA A 185 -15.55 46.85 -26.35
CA ALA A 185 -15.02 48.00 -25.59
C ALA A 185 -15.86 48.69 -24.48
N GLN A 186 -15.18 48.80 -23.33
CA GLN A 186 -15.45 49.49 -22.06
C GLN A 186 -15.20 51.04 -22.15
N PRO A 187 -15.39 51.89 -21.10
CA PRO A 187 -15.36 51.57 -19.65
C PRO A 187 -16.36 52.30 -18.70
N ASP A 188 -16.19 52.00 -17.41
CA ASP A 188 -16.51 52.78 -16.20
C ASP A 188 -17.96 52.93 -15.68
N GLN A 189 -18.26 52.86 -14.37
CA GLN A 189 -17.55 52.31 -13.18
C GLN A 189 -18.54 52.13 -11.98
N ILE A 190 -18.15 51.34 -10.97
CA ILE A 190 -18.75 51.13 -9.63
C ILE A 190 -20.07 50.32 -9.53
N GLN A 191 -19.96 49.23 -8.76
CA GLN A 191 -20.96 48.28 -8.22
C GLN A 191 -20.38 47.74 -6.89
N PRO A 192 -21.08 46.91 -6.08
CA PRO A 192 -22.50 46.88 -5.75
C PRO A 192 -22.73 46.77 -4.21
N ASP A 193 -23.96 46.46 -3.79
CA ASP A 193 -24.31 45.97 -2.44
C ASP A 193 -23.95 44.47 -2.27
N HIS A 194 -23.61 44.02 -1.06
CA HIS A 194 -23.39 42.61 -0.70
C HIS A 194 -23.60 42.33 0.80
N THR A 195 -24.20 41.18 1.12
CA THR A 195 -24.77 40.88 2.44
C THR A 195 -24.11 39.72 3.20
N GLN A 196 -23.80 39.95 4.50
CA GLN A 196 -23.91 38.99 5.62
C GLN A 196 -22.96 37.75 5.65
N PRO A 197 -22.90 36.95 6.75
CA PRO A 197 -23.63 37.02 8.04
C PRO A 197 -22.77 37.08 9.32
N GLY A 198 -23.41 37.18 10.49
CA GLY A 198 -22.78 37.04 11.82
C GLY A 198 -23.76 36.68 12.94
N TYR A 199 -23.31 35.84 13.88
CA TYR A 199 -23.98 35.42 15.13
C TYR A 199 -23.29 36.09 16.34
N ALA A 200 -23.85 36.29 17.54
CA ALA A 200 -25.24 36.23 18.04
C ALA A 200 -25.35 36.98 19.40
N GLN A 201 -26.60 37.29 19.83
CA GLN A 201 -27.16 37.48 21.20
C GLN A 201 -26.30 37.99 22.38
N THR A 202 -26.82 38.84 23.29
CA THR A 202 -28.07 38.65 24.06
C THR A 202 -28.93 39.92 24.28
N GLY A 203 -30.21 39.73 24.62
CA GLY A 203 -31.14 40.77 25.11
C GLY A 203 -31.11 40.93 26.64
N TYR A 204 -31.99 41.71 27.29
CA TYR A 204 -33.27 42.29 26.86
C TYR A 204 -33.60 43.59 27.62
N ALA A 205 -34.38 44.50 27.01
CA ALA A 205 -35.36 45.34 27.72
C ALA A 205 -36.29 46.11 26.75
N GLN A 206 -37.62 45.84 26.76
CA GLN A 206 -38.70 46.86 26.85
C GLN A 206 -40.12 46.30 26.64
N THR A 207 -40.91 46.33 27.72
CA THR A 207 -42.34 46.71 27.83
C THR A 207 -42.52 47.21 29.28
N GLY A 208 -43.52 47.98 29.71
CA GLY A 208 -44.66 48.67 29.10
C GLY A 208 -45.33 49.54 30.20
N TYR A 209 -46.14 50.55 29.86
CA TYR A 209 -46.62 51.54 30.84
C TYR A 209 -47.82 51.07 31.71
N ALA A 210 -47.76 51.36 33.02
CA ALA A 210 -48.92 51.55 33.90
C ALA A 210 -48.54 52.46 35.10
N GLN A 211 -49.52 53.17 35.69
CA GLN A 211 -49.31 54.07 36.83
C GLN A 211 -49.78 53.43 38.16
N THR A 212 -49.16 53.79 39.30
CA THR A 212 -49.87 54.31 40.50
C THR A 212 -48.91 54.72 41.65
N GLY A 213 -49.05 55.96 42.14
CA GLY A 213 -49.03 56.26 43.59
C GLY A 213 -47.72 56.63 44.31
N TYR A 214 -47.92 57.33 45.44
CA TYR A 214 -46.97 57.63 46.54
C TYR A 214 -45.93 58.76 46.35
N PRO A 215 -45.46 59.41 47.45
CA PRO A 215 -45.48 60.88 47.52
C PRO A 215 -44.12 61.59 47.41
N GLN A 216 -44.17 62.92 47.26
CA GLN A 216 -42.99 63.78 47.21
C GLN A 216 -42.38 64.07 48.60
N PRO A 217 -41.05 64.01 48.72
CA PRO A 217 -40.24 64.93 49.53
C PRO A 217 -39.95 66.20 48.69
N GLY A 218 -40.23 67.38 49.23
CA GLY A 218 -40.01 68.64 48.52
C GLY A 218 -38.53 69.04 48.47
N TYR A 219 -37.99 69.32 47.28
CA TYR A 219 -36.69 69.97 47.10
C TYR A 219 -36.90 71.43 46.67
N ALA A 220 -36.29 72.35 47.42
CA ALA A 220 -36.32 73.77 47.09
C ALA A 220 -35.43 74.08 45.87
N GLN A 221 -35.93 74.90 44.95
CA GLN A 221 -35.11 75.44 43.87
C GLN A 221 -34.15 76.51 44.43
N PRO A 222 -32.84 76.49 44.07
CA PRO A 222 -32.00 77.67 44.19
C PRO A 222 -32.43 78.71 43.14
N ASP A 223 -32.38 79.99 43.52
CA ASP A 223 -32.92 81.08 42.71
C ASP A 223 -32.04 81.43 41.49
N TYR A 224 -32.65 81.71 40.34
CA TYR A 224 -31.92 82.05 39.10
C TYR A 224 -31.63 83.55 39.02
N ALA A 225 -30.54 83.98 39.67
CA ALA A 225 -30.04 85.34 39.56
C ALA A 225 -29.61 85.67 38.11
N GLN A 226 -30.14 86.78 37.57
CA GLN A 226 -29.81 87.27 36.22
C GLN A 226 -28.34 87.74 36.12
N PRO A 227 -27.67 87.56 34.96
CA PRO A 227 -26.30 87.99 34.77
C PRO A 227 -26.17 89.52 34.69
N VAL A 228 -25.47 90.10 35.65
CA VAL A 228 -25.10 91.53 35.65
C VAL A 228 -23.85 91.72 34.75
N PRO A 229 -23.73 92.80 33.95
CA PRO A 229 -22.57 92.98 33.08
C PRO A 229 -21.26 93.07 33.85
N ALA A 230 -20.26 92.28 33.44
CA ALA A 230 -18.95 92.30 34.07
C ALA A 230 -18.17 93.57 33.68
N GLU A 231 -18.12 94.56 34.57
CA GLU A 231 -17.24 95.72 34.42
C GLU A 231 -15.78 95.27 34.26
N GLY A 232 -15.09 95.82 33.25
CA GLY A 232 -13.70 95.49 32.90
C GLY A 232 -12.68 95.98 33.92
N LYS A 233 -12.64 95.33 35.09
CA LYS A 233 -11.77 95.69 36.21
C LYS A 233 -10.30 95.48 35.83
N GLN A 234 -9.59 96.57 35.53
CA GLN A 234 -8.18 96.51 35.14
C GLN A 234 -7.34 95.84 36.23
N ILE A 235 -6.80 94.66 35.93
CA ILE A 235 -6.03 93.86 36.89
C ILE A 235 -4.77 94.64 37.29
N GLY A 236 -4.69 95.01 38.58
CA GLY A 236 -3.58 95.78 39.14
C GLY A 236 -2.23 95.05 39.00
N ARG A 237 -1.15 95.83 38.90
CA ARG A 237 0.21 95.30 38.62
C ARG A 237 0.66 94.24 39.64
N GLY A 238 0.29 94.39 40.91
CA GLY A 238 0.55 93.39 41.96
C GLY A 238 -0.21 92.07 41.75
N THR A 239 -1.48 92.11 41.38
CA THR A 239 -2.28 90.90 41.09
C THR A 239 -1.79 90.20 39.82
N LYS A 240 -1.32 90.96 38.81
CA LYS A 240 -0.62 90.39 37.64
C LYS A 240 0.68 89.69 38.04
N ILE A 241 1.44 90.24 38.98
CA ILE A 241 2.65 89.60 39.51
C ILE A 241 2.29 88.33 40.32
N ALA A 242 1.28 88.37 41.19
CA ALA A 242 0.83 87.19 41.94
C ALA A 242 0.35 86.07 41.00
N ALA A 243 -0.42 86.40 39.96
CA ALA A 243 -0.84 85.46 38.93
C ALA A 243 0.34 84.94 38.07
N ALA A 244 1.36 85.78 37.82
CA ALA A 244 2.57 85.35 37.11
C ALA A 244 3.50 84.48 37.98
N VAL A 245 3.54 84.69 39.30
CA VAL A 245 4.28 83.84 40.24
C VAL A 245 3.55 82.51 40.45
N ALA A 246 2.22 82.53 40.65
CA ALA A 246 1.42 81.31 40.73
C ALA A 246 1.41 80.53 39.40
N GLY A 247 1.31 81.23 38.27
CA GLY A 247 1.44 80.65 36.93
C GLY A 247 2.86 80.12 36.68
N GLY A 248 3.90 80.82 37.13
CA GLY A 248 5.27 80.35 37.09
C GLY A 248 5.49 79.10 37.95
N PHE A 249 4.89 79.02 39.14
CA PHE A 249 4.88 77.82 39.97
C PHE A 249 4.09 76.68 39.33
N ALA A 250 2.95 76.97 38.69
CA ALA A 250 2.18 75.97 37.95
C ALA A 250 2.95 75.44 36.74
N ILE A 251 3.65 76.30 35.99
CA ILE A 251 4.53 75.92 34.87
C ILE A 251 5.75 75.15 35.37
N ALA A 252 6.34 75.51 36.53
CA ALA A 252 7.45 74.78 37.12
C ALA A 252 7.03 73.41 37.69
N ALA A 253 5.84 73.32 38.30
CA ALA A 253 5.28 72.06 38.81
C ALA A 253 4.83 71.15 37.66
N PHE A 254 4.17 71.70 36.63
CA PHE A 254 3.81 70.97 35.40
C PHE A 254 5.06 70.55 34.62
N GLY A 255 6.08 71.41 34.54
CA GLY A 255 7.36 71.10 33.92
C GLY A 255 8.14 70.01 34.68
N GLY A 256 8.15 70.07 36.01
CA GLY A 256 8.73 69.02 36.87
C GLY A 256 7.97 67.70 36.79
N TRP A 257 6.64 67.73 36.71
CA TRP A 257 5.78 66.56 36.52
C TRP A 257 5.93 65.96 35.11
N ALA A 258 6.00 66.80 34.08
CA ALA A 258 6.27 66.37 32.70
C ALA A 258 7.69 65.82 32.53
N ALA A 259 8.69 66.39 33.22
CA ALA A 259 10.04 65.86 33.29
C ALA A 259 10.07 64.52 34.03
N ALA A 260 9.43 64.40 35.19
CA ALA A 260 9.32 63.14 35.93
C ALA A 260 8.59 62.05 35.12
N TYR A 261 7.53 62.42 34.37
CA TYR A 261 6.83 61.53 33.44
C TYR A 261 7.72 61.10 32.25
N ALA A 262 8.55 62.01 31.73
CA ALA A 262 9.53 61.70 30.68
C ALA A 262 10.71 60.84 31.18
N ILE A 263 11.08 60.96 32.47
CA ILE A 263 12.13 60.16 33.11
C ILE A 263 11.62 58.76 33.47
N ALA A 264 10.40 58.65 34.00
CA ALA A 264 9.75 57.37 34.29
C ALA A 264 9.45 56.59 32.99
N GLY A 265 8.99 57.29 31.94
CA GLY A 265 8.86 56.76 30.59
C GLY A 265 8.09 55.44 30.53
N ASP A 266 8.78 54.41 30.04
CA ASP A 266 8.28 53.03 29.87
C ASP A 266 9.07 52.04 30.78
N LYS A 267 9.51 52.52 31.96
CA LYS A 267 10.30 51.75 32.93
C LYS A 267 9.46 51.15 34.06
N ILE A 268 9.95 50.04 34.61
CA ILE A 268 9.45 49.42 35.85
C ILE A 268 9.82 50.31 37.05
N ALA A 269 8.97 50.39 38.07
CA ALA A 269 9.17 51.23 39.27
C ALA A 269 10.49 50.92 40.00
N GLU A 270 11.18 51.94 40.50
CA GLU A 270 12.49 51.77 41.15
C GLU A 270 12.38 50.88 42.40
N GLY A 271 13.19 49.84 42.47
CA GLY A 271 13.19 48.87 43.58
C GLY A 271 12.28 47.66 43.44
N THR A 272 11.41 47.60 42.41
CA THR A 272 10.60 46.39 42.12
C THR A 272 11.47 45.14 41.94
N LYS A 273 11.00 44.03 42.52
CA LYS A 273 11.62 42.71 42.43
C LYS A 273 10.63 41.65 41.98
N VAL A 274 11.14 40.57 41.38
CA VAL A 274 10.41 39.33 41.09
C VAL A 274 11.21 38.19 41.71
N ALA A 275 10.64 37.52 42.71
CA ALA A 275 11.27 36.43 43.46
C ALA A 275 12.76 36.73 43.78
N GLY A 276 13.01 37.84 44.47
CA GLY A 276 14.36 38.31 44.82
C GLY A 276 15.17 39.00 43.71
N VAL A 277 14.86 38.83 42.42
CA VAL A 277 15.56 39.47 41.29
C VAL A 277 15.08 40.90 41.11
N SER A 278 15.97 41.88 41.28
CA SER A 278 15.68 43.30 41.05
C SER A 278 15.57 43.64 39.56
N ILE A 279 14.40 44.14 39.15
CA ILE A 279 14.11 44.63 37.79
C ILE A 279 13.65 46.10 37.74
N GLY A 280 13.44 46.72 38.90
CA GLY A 280 13.04 48.13 38.98
C GLY A 280 14.05 49.10 38.36
N GLY A 281 13.57 50.09 37.62
CA GLY A 281 14.37 51.07 36.86
C GLY A 281 14.79 50.61 35.45
N MET A 282 14.57 49.34 35.10
CA MET A 282 14.76 48.78 33.75
C MET A 282 13.52 49.03 32.87
N THR A 283 13.70 48.99 31.55
CA THR A 283 12.60 48.82 30.59
C THR A 283 12.20 47.35 30.48
N ALA A 284 11.05 47.06 29.85
CA ALA A 284 10.59 45.69 29.62
C ALA A 284 11.60 44.85 28.82
N GLU A 285 12.15 45.42 27.74
CA GLU A 285 13.15 44.78 26.87
C GLU A 285 14.46 44.43 27.59
N GLU A 286 14.81 45.17 28.65
CA GLU A 286 15.97 44.90 29.51
C GLU A 286 15.67 43.87 30.60
N ALA A 287 14.46 43.88 31.16
CA ALA A 287 14.07 43.04 32.30
C ALA A 287 13.80 41.58 31.91
N THR A 288 13.09 41.34 30.80
CA THR A 288 12.71 39.99 30.33
C THR A 288 13.90 39.02 30.21
N PRO A 289 14.99 39.32 29.46
CA PRO A 289 16.12 38.40 29.32
C PRO A 289 16.91 38.20 30.62
N ILE A 290 16.83 39.14 31.57
CA ILE A 290 17.44 39.00 32.90
C ILE A 290 16.65 37.99 33.75
N LEU A 291 15.32 38.03 33.69
CA LEU A 291 14.47 37.03 34.35
C LEU A 291 14.68 35.65 33.74
N GLU A 292 14.64 35.52 32.41
CA GLU A 292 14.91 34.26 31.69
C GLU A 292 16.26 33.66 32.10
N GLN A 293 17.34 34.44 32.05
CA GLN A 293 18.68 33.96 32.42
C GLN A 293 18.77 33.57 33.91
N LYS A 294 18.07 34.28 34.81
CA LYS A 294 18.09 34.01 36.24
C LYS A 294 17.28 32.78 36.63
N PHE A 295 16.17 32.53 35.96
CA PHE A 295 15.26 31.43 36.30
C PHE A 295 15.41 30.19 35.42
N ALA A 296 16.16 30.23 34.31
CA ALA A 296 16.52 29.04 33.53
C ALA A 296 17.04 27.84 34.35
N PRO A 297 17.87 27.99 35.41
CA PRO A 297 18.26 26.87 36.27
C PRO A 297 17.07 26.23 37.00
N ALA A 298 16.06 27.01 37.35
CA ALA A 298 14.89 26.56 38.11
C ALA A 298 13.98 25.62 37.31
N HIS A 299 13.96 25.73 35.97
CA HIS A 299 13.26 24.80 35.07
C HIS A 299 13.93 23.41 35.00
N SER A 300 15.21 23.33 35.37
CA SER A 300 16.05 22.12 35.26
C SER A 300 16.32 21.39 36.60
N GLN A 301 15.86 21.97 37.72
CA GLN A 301 16.02 21.38 39.04
C GLN A 301 14.75 20.61 39.43
N PRO A 302 14.84 19.32 39.77
CA PRO A 302 13.68 18.50 40.07
C PRO A 302 12.93 18.98 41.32
N ILE A 303 11.61 18.79 41.30
CA ILE A 303 10.71 18.96 42.43
C ILE A 303 10.31 17.56 42.91
N ASN A 304 10.38 17.34 44.22
CA ASN A 304 9.92 16.10 44.85
C ASN A 304 8.42 16.20 45.13
N VAL A 305 7.59 15.59 44.30
CA VAL A 305 6.14 15.48 44.55
C VAL A 305 5.90 14.36 45.55
N VAL A 306 5.33 14.68 46.70
CA VAL A 306 5.02 13.70 47.76
C VAL A 306 3.51 13.50 47.82
N ALA A 307 3.07 12.30 47.45
CA ALA A 307 1.66 11.90 47.43
C ALA A 307 1.51 10.57 48.21
N ASP A 308 0.63 10.54 49.21
CA ASP A 308 0.46 9.40 50.14
C ASP A 308 1.80 8.82 50.67
N GLY A 309 2.70 9.71 51.11
CA GLY A 309 4.01 9.34 51.64
C GLY A 309 5.02 8.78 50.61
N LYS A 310 4.64 8.71 49.32
CA LYS A 310 5.52 8.26 48.23
C LYS A 310 6.03 9.46 47.44
N THR A 311 7.35 9.53 47.27
CA THR A 311 8.00 10.61 46.51
C THR A 311 8.15 10.24 45.03
N THR A 312 7.72 11.12 44.14
CA THR A 312 7.97 11.06 42.70
C THR A 312 8.81 12.26 42.28
N GLU A 313 9.95 12.02 41.64
CA GLU A 313 10.80 13.07 41.09
C GLU A 313 10.18 13.61 39.78
N VAL A 314 9.97 14.93 39.72
CA VAL A 314 9.39 15.65 38.58
C VAL A 314 10.31 16.78 38.16
N ASN A 315 10.79 16.74 36.92
CA ASN A 315 11.50 17.86 36.31
C ASN A 315 10.46 18.88 35.80
N PRO A 316 10.53 20.18 36.15
CA PRO A 316 9.52 21.16 35.73
C PRO A 316 9.32 21.25 34.21
N ALA A 317 10.39 21.07 33.43
CA ALA A 317 10.30 21.02 31.97
C ALA A 317 9.48 19.80 31.44
N ASP A 318 9.46 18.67 32.16
CA ASP A 318 8.61 17.51 31.79
C ASP A 318 7.12 17.80 32.01
N ALA A 319 6.79 18.76 32.89
CA ALA A 319 5.45 19.21 33.22
C ALA A 319 5.03 20.48 32.43
N GLY A 320 5.88 21.00 31.54
CA GLY A 320 5.58 22.23 30.78
C GLY A 320 5.44 23.49 31.65
N LEU A 321 6.15 23.53 32.80
CA LEU A 321 6.18 24.69 33.69
C LEU A 321 7.25 25.67 33.23
N GLU A 322 6.82 26.87 32.84
CA GLU A 322 7.73 27.93 32.39
C GLU A 322 7.42 29.26 33.08
N LEU A 323 8.47 30.04 33.40
CA LEU A 323 8.28 31.44 33.78
C LEU A 323 7.87 32.25 32.53
N ASP A 324 6.66 32.82 32.56
CA ASP A 324 6.24 33.78 31.54
C ASP A 324 6.86 35.15 31.87
N ALA A 325 8.10 35.34 31.42
CA ALA A 325 8.89 36.54 31.72
C ALA A 325 8.24 37.82 31.15
N GLU A 326 7.58 37.73 29.99
CA GLU A 326 6.86 38.83 29.35
C GLU A 326 5.62 39.23 30.18
N ALA A 327 4.72 38.29 30.50
CA ALA A 327 3.55 38.56 31.34
C ALA A 327 3.93 38.97 32.78
N THR A 328 5.07 38.48 33.29
CA THR A 328 5.62 38.89 34.59
C THR A 328 6.12 40.34 34.57
N VAL A 329 6.80 40.75 33.50
CA VAL A 329 7.26 42.12 33.29
C VAL A 329 6.09 43.08 33.09
N ASP A 330 5.07 42.69 32.33
CA ASP A 330 3.84 43.47 32.18
C ASP A 330 3.06 43.62 33.49
N LYS A 331 3.00 42.55 34.32
CA LYS A 331 2.44 42.60 35.68
C LYS A 331 3.22 43.53 36.61
N ALA A 332 4.54 43.66 36.41
CA ALA A 332 5.41 44.57 37.14
C ALA A 332 5.41 46.02 36.60
N ALA A 333 5.09 46.21 35.32
CA ALA A 333 5.03 47.52 34.67
C ALA A 333 3.80 48.32 35.15
N ALA A 334 4.03 49.46 35.81
CA ALA A 334 2.96 50.30 36.37
C ALA A 334 2.02 50.93 35.31
N GLY A 335 2.35 50.78 34.02
CA GLY A 335 1.72 51.38 32.85
C GLY A 335 2.05 52.87 32.70
N ARG A 336 2.22 53.34 31.46
CA ARG A 336 2.54 54.75 31.15
C ARG A 336 1.39 55.67 31.58
N SER A 337 1.52 56.26 32.77
CA SER A 337 0.40 56.86 33.50
C SER A 337 0.70 58.29 33.96
N TRP A 338 -0.13 59.23 33.53
CA TRP A 338 -0.13 60.62 34.00
C TRP A 338 -0.62 60.80 35.46
N SER A 339 -1.17 59.76 36.12
CA SER A 339 -1.63 59.88 37.53
C SER A 339 -0.48 60.29 38.47
N PRO A 340 -0.56 61.45 39.15
CA PRO A 340 0.53 61.91 40.04
C PRO A 340 0.86 60.93 41.17
N VAL A 341 -0.14 60.16 41.62
CA VAL A 341 0.04 59.14 42.68
C VAL A 341 0.83 57.93 42.16
N LYS A 342 0.56 57.47 40.93
CA LYS A 342 1.36 56.41 40.29
C LYS A 342 2.79 56.90 39.99
N LEU A 343 2.93 58.14 39.52
CA LEU A 343 4.23 58.73 39.22
C LEU A 343 5.07 58.91 40.50
N TRP A 344 4.47 59.31 41.63
CA TRP A 344 5.16 59.33 42.92
C TRP A 344 5.56 57.92 43.37
N LYS A 345 4.66 56.93 43.26
CA LYS A 345 4.98 55.52 43.58
C LYS A 345 6.17 54.98 42.78
N HIS A 346 6.28 55.31 41.49
CA HIS A 346 7.39 54.87 40.63
C HIS A 346 8.78 55.23 41.18
N PHE A 347 8.91 56.34 41.91
CA PHE A 347 10.16 56.81 42.55
C PHE A 347 10.20 56.61 44.08
N ALA A 348 9.12 56.14 44.70
CA ALA A 348 9.01 55.97 46.16
C ALA A 348 9.36 54.54 46.64
N GLY A 349 9.66 53.63 45.72
CA GLY A 349 9.88 52.21 45.98
C GLY A 349 8.77 51.35 45.36
N GLY A 350 9.18 50.40 44.53
CA GLY A 350 8.33 49.37 43.96
C GLY A 350 8.14 48.16 44.89
N ASP A 351 6.98 47.53 44.79
CA ASP A 351 6.60 46.33 45.54
C ASP A 351 7.29 45.07 44.97
N GLU A 352 7.28 43.95 45.71
CA GLU A 352 7.67 42.64 45.17
C GLU A 352 6.50 42.03 44.38
N VAL A 353 6.78 41.57 43.16
CA VAL A 353 5.79 41.10 42.19
C VAL A 353 5.92 39.60 42.04
N GLU A 354 4.83 38.89 42.36
CA GLU A 354 4.73 37.46 42.11
C GLU A 354 4.85 37.17 40.60
N PRO A 355 5.77 36.30 40.17
CA PRO A 355 5.90 35.91 38.77
C PRO A 355 4.66 35.21 38.22
N VAL A 356 4.49 35.28 36.90
CA VAL A 356 3.47 34.55 36.15
C VAL A 356 4.09 33.25 35.67
N ILE A 357 3.54 32.11 36.12
CA ILE A 357 3.96 30.78 35.67
C ILE A 357 2.95 30.29 34.63
N LYS A 358 3.47 29.80 33.51
CA LYS A 358 2.75 29.22 32.39
C LYS A 358 2.83 27.70 32.47
N THR A 359 1.75 27.04 32.05
CA THR A 359 1.56 25.59 32.12
C THR A 359 1.15 25.02 30.77
N ASP A 360 1.57 23.80 30.44
CA ASP A 360 0.96 22.97 29.39
C ASP A 360 0.16 21.83 30.04
N ASP A 361 -1.16 21.95 30.00
CA ASP A 361 -2.09 21.02 30.65
C ASP A 361 -1.86 19.55 30.25
N LYS A 362 -1.37 19.27 29.03
CA LYS A 362 -1.10 17.90 28.56
C LYS A 362 0.19 17.34 29.15
N LEU A 363 1.20 18.19 29.35
CA LEU A 363 2.43 17.80 30.03
C LEU A 363 2.16 17.60 31.53
N ILE A 364 1.36 18.46 32.14
CA ILE A 364 0.91 18.29 33.52
C ILE A 364 0.11 16.99 33.68
N GLY A 365 -0.88 16.70 32.82
CA GLY A 365 -1.62 15.43 32.88
C GLY A 365 -0.76 14.18 32.64
N ALA A 366 0.27 14.28 31.79
CA ALA A 366 1.25 13.20 31.62
C ALA A 366 2.10 12.97 32.90
N VAL A 367 2.44 14.04 33.62
CA VAL A 367 3.14 13.96 34.91
C VAL A 367 2.20 13.53 36.04
N ALA A 368 0.94 13.95 36.05
CA ALA A 368 -0.08 13.47 36.99
C ALA A 368 -0.28 11.95 36.83
N ALA A 369 -0.37 11.45 35.60
CA ALA A 369 -0.39 10.00 35.33
C ALA A 369 0.88 9.27 35.84
N LYS A 370 2.06 9.90 35.79
CA LYS A 370 3.32 9.37 36.34
C LYS A 370 3.27 9.29 37.89
N VAL A 371 2.81 10.35 38.55
CA VAL A 371 2.65 10.42 40.03
C VAL A 371 1.59 9.42 40.51
N ASN A 372 0.42 9.43 39.87
CA ASN A 372 -0.73 8.60 40.25
C ASN A 372 -0.47 7.10 40.06
N LYS A 373 0.37 6.72 39.09
CA LYS A 373 0.85 5.34 38.94
C LYS A 373 1.70 4.84 40.12
N GLY A 374 2.34 5.74 40.89
CA GLY A 374 3.07 5.40 42.11
C GLY A 374 2.21 5.52 43.37
N ALA A 375 1.51 6.65 43.51
CA ALA A 375 0.80 7.03 44.73
C ALA A 375 -0.64 6.49 44.83
N GLY A 376 -1.40 6.55 43.75
CA GLY A 376 -2.85 6.39 43.77
C GLY A 376 -3.39 5.08 43.18
N THR A 377 -4.72 5.03 43.06
CA THR A 377 -5.47 3.99 42.34
C THR A 377 -5.92 4.57 41.00
N PRO A 378 -5.48 4.04 39.84
CA PRO A 378 -5.83 4.63 38.55
C PRO A 378 -7.31 4.49 38.25
N PHE A 379 -7.97 5.61 37.96
CA PHE A 379 -9.34 5.62 37.43
C PHE A 379 -9.40 4.95 36.04
N LYS A 380 -10.60 4.57 35.63
CA LYS A 380 -10.85 3.81 34.41
C LYS A 380 -12.02 4.43 33.66
N ASN A 381 -11.75 5.09 32.55
CA ASN A 381 -12.79 5.65 31.69
C ASN A 381 -13.70 4.58 31.11
N GLY A 382 -14.97 4.94 30.95
CA GLY A 382 -15.92 4.20 30.13
C GLY A 382 -15.43 4.08 28.69
N GLY A 383 -15.91 3.05 27.97
CA GLY A 383 -15.49 2.86 26.57
C GLY A 383 -16.41 1.92 25.80
N VAL A 384 -16.44 2.09 24.47
CA VAL A 384 -17.23 1.29 23.54
C VAL A 384 -16.35 0.77 22.40
N ALA A 385 -16.50 -0.50 22.03
CA ALA A 385 -15.76 -1.10 20.92
C ALA A 385 -16.58 -2.18 20.19
N ILE A 386 -16.73 -2.04 18.87
CA ILE A 386 -17.40 -3.05 18.04
C ILE A 386 -16.36 -4.09 17.56
N LYS A 387 -16.46 -5.33 18.04
CA LYS A 387 -15.54 -6.43 17.70
C LYS A 387 -16.31 -7.61 17.12
N LYS A 388 -15.96 -8.01 15.89
CA LYS A 388 -16.64 -9.08 15.10
C LYS A 388 -18.16 -8.87 14.97
N GLY A 389 -18.63 -7.63 14.93
CA GLY A 389 -20.06 -7.28 14.84
C GLY A 389 -20.83 -7.39 16.16
N LYS A 390 -20.14 -7.48 17.30
CA LYS A 390 -20.72 -7.36 18.63
C LYS A 390 -20.18 -6.10 19.32
N ILE A 391 -21.07 -5.35 19.97
CA ILE A 391 -20.71 -4.27 20.88
C ILE A 391 -19.99 -4.89 22.10
N LYS A 392 -18.98 -4.19 22.60
CA LYS A 392 -18.40 -4.40 23.93
C LYS A 392 -18.28 -3.05 24.62
N THR A 393 -18.83 -2.96 25.81
CA THR A 393 -18.61 -1.85 26.74
C THR A 393 -17.40 -2.13 27.63
N THR A 394 -16.81 -1.06 28.15
CA THR A 394 -15.92 -1.05 29.31
C THR A 394 -16.64 -0.20 30.35
N GLU A 395 -17.00 -0.79 31.49
CA GLU A 395 -17.59 -0.06 32.62
C GLU A 395 -16.58 0.98 33.15
N PRO A 396 -16.99 2.20 33.50
CA PRO A 396 -16.13 3.16 34.17
C PRO A 396 -15.82 2.73 35.62
N ALA A 397 -14.77 3.30 36.21
CA ALA A 397 -14.53 3.25 37.66
C ALA A 397 -13.76 4.49 38.11
N ALA A 398 -14.17 5.06 39.25
CA ALA A 398 -13.41 6.11 39.94
C ALA A 398 -12.07 5.56 40.46
N GLY A 399 -11.12 6.47 40.66
CA GLY A 399 -9.82 6.21 41.27
C GLY A 399 -9.51 7.23 42.36
N GLU A 400 -8.30 7.16 42.89
CA GLU A 400 -7.76 8.11 43.86
C GLU A 400 -6.39 8.56 43.34
N GLY A 401 -6.12 9.86 43.31
CA GLY A 401 -4.91 10.41 42.71
C GLY A 401 -4.80 11.91 42.95
N VAL A 402 -3.79 12.54 42.37
CA VAL A 402 -3.66 14.00 42.30
C VAL A 402 -4.24 14.45 40.96
N SER A 403 -5.14 15.43 40.95
CA SER A 403 -5.63 16.01 39.69
C SER A 403 -4.59 16.91 39.04
N ASP A 404 -4.72 17.11 37.73
CA ASP A 404 -3.84 17.98 36.94
C ASP A 404 -3.82 19.41 37.50
N ALA A 405 -4.96 19.94 37.95
CA ALA A 405 -5.05 21.27 38.56
C ALA A 405 -4.32 21.35 39.92
N THR A 406 -4.56 20.39 40.82
CA THR A 406 -3.87 20.31 42.12
C THR A 406 -2.36 20.17 41.94
N LEU A 407 -1.92 19.37 40.96
CA LEU A 407 -0.50 19.20 40.64
C LEU A 407 0.10 20.46 40.00
N ALA A 408 -0.62 21.14 39.11
CA ALA A 408 -0.18 22.38 38.48
C ALA A 408 0.14 23.46 39.52
N THR A 409 -0.77 23.69 40.47
CA THR A 409 -0.55 24.64 41.57
C THR A 409 0.64 24.22 42.42
N ALA A 410 0.67 22.97 42.92
CA ALA A 410 1.70 22.52 43.84
C ALA A 410 3.12 22.47 43.22
N LEU A 411 3.25 22.25 41.91
CA LEU A 411 4.52 22.37 41.20
C LEU A 411 4.90 23.83 40.91
N SER A 412 3.92 24.69 40.57
CA SER A 412 4.15 26.14 40.36
C SER A 412 4.66 26.81 41.63
N ASP A 413 4.04 26.53 42.78
CA ASP A 413 4.43 27.04 44.10
C ASP A 413 5.86 26.62 44.49
N GLN A 414 6.36 25.50 43.97
CA GLN A 414 7.70 24.97 44.23
C GLN A 414 8.74 25.32 43.14
N LEU A 415 8.32 25.83 41.99
CA LEU A 415 9.19 26.13 40.84
C LEU A 415 10.33 27.10 41.19
N LEU A 416 10.08 28.04 42.09
CA LEU A 416 10.98 29.15 42.42
C LEU A 416 11.53 29.09 43.85
N VAL A 417 11.28 28.01 44.57
CA VAL A 417 11.83 27.79 45.91
C VAL A 417 13.33 27.45 45.81
N GLU A 418 14.15 28.08 46.66
CA GLU A 418 15.56 27.76 46.83
C GLU A 418 15.74 26.58 47.80
N GLY A 419 16.53 25.57 47.41
CA GLY A 419 16.87 24.42 48.26
C GLY A 419 16.06 23.16 47.98
N ASP A 420 15.56 22.51 49.04
CA ASP A 420 14.91 21.20 49.00
C ASP A 420 13.43 21.32 48.61
N ARG A 421 13.17 21.33 47.30
CA ARG A 421 11.84 21.53 46.68
C ARG A 421 10.93 20.34 46.90
N LYS A 422 9.82 20.54 47.61
CA LYS A 422 8.85 19.50 48.00
C LYS A 422 7.41 19.96 47.84
N ALA A 423 6.71 19.34 46.90
CA ALA A 423 5.29 19.54 46.65
C ALA A 423 4.50 18.45 47.38
N GLU A 424 4.04 18.73 48.61
CA GLU A 424 3.12 17.85 49.31
C GLU A 424 1.70 17.99 48.74
N VAL A 425 1.21 16.94 48.10
CA VAL A 425 -0.12 16.88 47.46
C VAL A 425 -0.95 15.76 48.08
N ARG A 426 -2.23 16.02 48.28
CA ARG A 426 -3.18 15.02 48.78
C ARG A 426 -3.76 14.24 47.61
N LEU A 427 -4.11 12.98 47.87
CA LEU A 427 -4.98 12.24 46.96
C LEU A 427 -6.41 12.79 47.10
N GLU A 428 -7.08 12.93 45.97
CA GLU A 428 -8.49 13.28 45.80
C GLU A 428 -9.17 12.23 44.90
N GLU A 429 -10.50 12.19 44.94
CA GLU A 429 -11.29 11.24 44.13
C GLU A 429 -11.23 11.65 42.65
N LEU A 430 -10.61 10.81 41.83
CA LEU A 430 -10.53 11.01 40.38
C LEU A 430 -11.71 10.30 39.71
N THR A 431 -12.75 11.08 39.40
CA THR A 431 -13.86 10.63 38.56
C THR A 431 -13.42 10.44 37.11
N PRO A 432 -13.86 9.38 36.41
CA PRO A 432 -13.53 9.17 35.01
C PRO A 432 -14.18 10.23 34.10
N ASP A 433 -13.48 10.63 33.03
CA ASP A 433 -13.94 11.61 32.02
C ASP A 433 -15.13 11.12 31.18
N VAL A 434 -15.49 9.85 31.32
CA VAL A 434 -16.54 9.16 30.57
C VAL A 434 -17.25 8.24 31.55
N ASP A 435 -18.51 8.54 31.86
CA ASP A 435 -19.31 7.80 32.84
C ASP A 435 -20.15 6.66 32.21
N GLU A 436 -21.08 6.07 32.98
CA GLU A 436 -21.97 5.02 32.46
C GLU A 436 -23.03 5.58 31.50
N THR A 437 -23.43 6.84 31.70
CA THR A 437 -24.34 7.60 30.83
C THR A 437 -23.70 7.83 29.45
N ASP A 438 -22.44 8.25 29.38
CA ASP A 438 -21.70 8.47 28.13
C ASP A 438 -21.46 7.16 27.37
N VAL A 439 -21.15 6.08 28.10
CA VAL A 439 -21.07 4.72 27.52
C VAL A 439 -22.42 4.30 26.96
N LYS A 440 -23.52 4.59 27.66
CA LYS A 440 -24.88 4.27 27.21
C LYS A 440 -25.30 5.11 26.00
N GLU A 441 -25.03 6.41 25.99
CA GLU A 441 -25.29 7.32 24.87
C GLU A 441 -24.58 6.83 23.60
N ALA A 442 -23.27 6.56 23.69
CA ALA A 442 -22.49 6.03 22.57
C ALA A 442 -22.93 4.61 22.12
N VAL A 443 -23.50 3.80 23.02
CA VAL A 443 -24.09 2.50 22.67
C VAL A 443 -25.43 2.64 21.95
N ASP A 444 -26.31 3.51 22.42
CA ASP A 444 -27.68 3.64 21.90
C ASP A 444 -27.74 4.48 20.62
N GLU A 445 -27.01 5.60 20.54
CA GLU A 445 -27.03 6.51 19.38
C GLU A 445 -26.14 6.04 18.23
N VAL A 446 -25.01 5.38 18.51
CA VAL A 446 -24.03 5.01 17.48
C VAL A 446 -23.83 3.51 17.38
N ALA A 447 -23.42 2.82 18.45
CA ALA A 447 -22.95 1.44 18.32
C ALA A 447 -24.08 0.45 17.95
N THR A 448 -25.28 0.66 18.47
CA THR A 448 -26.46 -0.18 18.19
C THR A 448 -26.98 0.04 16.76
N PRO A 449 -27.19 1.28 16.28
CA PRO A 449 -27.45 1.54 14.86
C PRO A 449 -26.34 1.00 13.96
N ALA A 450 -25.06 1.18 14.32
CA ALA A 450 -23.91 0.68 13.57
C ALA A 450 -23.95 -0.83 13.30
N VAL A 451 -24.35 -1.65 14.28
CA VAL A 451 -24.41 -3.12 14.12
C VAL A 451 -25.75 -3.66 13.61
N SER A 452 -26.77 -2.82 13.46
CA SER A 452 -28.14 -3.25 13.12
C SER A 452 -28.28 -3.92 11.74
N GLY A 453 -27.38 -3.65 10.80
CA GLY A 453 -27.43 -4.24 9.46
C GLY A 453 -26.15 -4.07 8.62
N PRO A 454 -26.06 -4.76 7.47
CA PRO A 454 -24.99 -4.53 6.50
C PRO A 454 -25.16 -3.17 5.82
N ILE A 455 -24.05 -2.54 5.44
CA ILE A 455 -24.04 -1.33 4.60
C ILE A 455 -23.72 -1.69 3.15
N THR A 456 -24.12 -0.83 2.20
CA THR A 456 -23.78 -0.98 0.78
C THR A 456 -23.08 0.28 0.25
N LEU A 457 -21.80 0.15 -0.06
CA LEU A 457 -21.02 1.18 -0.74
C LEU A 457 -21.21 1.00 -2.26
N LYS A 458 -21.85 1.96 -2.93
CA LYS A 458 -22.04 1.95 -4.39
C LYS A 458 -20.85 2.68 -5.04
N PHE A 459 -19.99 1.93 -5.73
CA PHE A 459 -18.92 2.49 -6.55
C PHE A 459 -19.38 2.45 -8.00
N GLU A 460 -19.93 3.55 -8.51
CA GLU A 460 -20.78 3.57 -9.71
C GLU A 460 -21.81 2.42 -9.68
N LYS A 461 -21.81 1.57 -10.73
CA LYS A 461 -22.69 0.39 -10.88
C LYS A 461 -22.18 -0.86 -10.11
N THR A 462 -21.19 -0.71 -9.22
CA THR A 462 -20.64 -1.79 -8.38
C THR A 462 -21.08 -1.64 -6.92
N PRO A 463 -22.10 -2.37 -6.46
CA PRO A 463 -22.46 -2.43 -5.04
C PRO A 463 -21.50 -3.35 -4.26
N VAL A 464 -20.83 -2.80 -3.25
CA VAL A 464 -20.01 -3.55 -2.28
C VAL A 464 -20.73 -3.58 -0.94
N LYS A 465 -21.23 -4.77 -0.58
CA LYS A 465 -21.95 -4.99 0.68
C LYS A 465 -20.99 -5.43 1.78
N LEU A 466 -21.00 -4.72 2.91
CA LEU A 466 -20.15 -5.00 4.08
C LEU A 466 -21.02 -5.30 5.30
N SER A 467 -20.73 -6.39 6.01
CA SER A 467 -21.42 -6.74 7.27
C SER A 467 -20.78 -6.08 8.50
N PRO A 468 -21.53 -5.89 9.61
CA PRO A 468 -20.96 -5.38 10.87
C PRO A 468 -19.79 -6.20 11.41
N LYS A 469 -19.72 -7.49 11.05
CA LYS A 469 -18.60 -8.39 11.38
C LYS A 469 -17.30 -8.01 10.64
N GLU A 470 -17.41 -7.41 9.47
CA GLU A 470 -16.28 -6.98 8.65
C GLU A 470 -15.91 -5.54 8.95
N PHE A 471 -16.88 -4.62 8.99
CA PHE A 471 -16.60 -3.18 9.13
C PHE A 471 -16.60 -2.66 10.57
N GLY A 472 -17.11 -3.40 11.57
CA GLY A 472 -17.26 -2.87 12.93
C GLY A 472 -15.97 -2.37 13.58
N GLU A 473 -14.82 -3.02 13.30
CA GLU A 473 -13.52 -2.55 13.80
C GLU A 473 -12.98 -1.28 13.08
N ALA A 474 -13.70 -0.74 12.10
CA ALA A 474 -13.40 0.53 11.44
C ALA A 474 -14.11 1.73 12.09
N ILE A 475 -15.01 1.50 13.05
CA ILE A 475 -15.54 2.53 13.96
C ILE A 475 -14.76 2.44 15.26
N ARG A 476 -14.29 3.57 15.76
CA ARG A 476 -13.67 3.73 17.09
C ARG A 476 -14.45 4.78 17.89
N PHE A 477 -14.27 4.74 19.20
CA PHE A 477 -14.86 5.67 20.16
C PHE A 477 -13.71 6.19 21.00
N ASP A 478 -13.44 7.49 20.90
CA ASP A 478 -12.31 8.14 21.56
C ASP A 478 -12.86 9.14 22.60
N PRO A 479 -12.39 9.14 23.87
CA PRO A 479 -12.78 10.14 24.85
C PRO A 479 -12.40 11.56 24.39
N LYS A 480 -13.36 12.47 24.39
CA LYS A 480 -13.19 13.88 24.03
C LYS A 480 -14.29 14.74 24.67
N ASP A 481 -13.92 15.88 25.24
CA ASP A 481 -14.85 16.86 25.83
C ASP A 481 -15.86 16.25 26.84
N GLY A 482 -15.43 15.24 27.61
CA GLY A 482 -16.28 14.50 28.55
C GLY A 482 -17.16 13.41 27.93
N LYS A 483 -16.99 13.06 26.64
CA LYS A 483 -17.85 12.11 25.92
C LYS A 483 -17.08 11.12 25.04
N LEU A 484 -17.73 10.02 24.65
CA LEU A 484 -17.20 9.07 23.67
C LEU A 484 -17.52 9.49 22.24
N GLN A 485 -16.66 10.34 21.65
CA GLN A 485 -16.82 10.73 20.25
C GLN A 485 -16.52 9.56 19.32
N ALA A 486 -17.55 9.13 18.59
CA ALA A 486 -17.40 8.13 17.55
C ALA A 486 -16.68 8.71 16.33
N SER A 487 -15.70 7.97 15.78
CA SER A 487 -15.01 8.36 14.56
C SER A 487 -14.53 7.16 13.75
N VAL A 488 -14.16 7.40 12.49
CA VAL A 488 -13.67 6.35 11.58
C VAL A 488 -12.19 6.10 11.82
N ALA A 489 -11.76 4.84 11.80
CA ALA A 489 -10.38 4.42 11.98
C ALA A 489 -9.72 4.11 10.60
N PRO A 490 -8.91 5.01 10.00
CA PRO A 490 -8.51 4.90 8.59
C PRO A 490 -7.76 3.62 8.23
N LYS A 491 -6.82 3.21 9.10
CA LYS A 491 -6.03 1.98 8.93
C LYS A 491 -6.88 0.71 8.98
N LYS A 492 -8.04 0.75 9.65
CA LYS A 492 -8.98 -0.36 9.77
C LYS A 492 -9.93 -0.38 8.58
N LEU A 493 -10.55 0.75 8.22
CA LEU A 493 -11.41 0.86 7.03
C LEU A 493 -10.67 0.40 5.76
N LYS A 494 -9.45 0.89 5.54
CA LYS A 494 -8.56 0.46 4.43
C LYS A 494 -8.33 -1.05 4.39
N LYS A 495 -8.21 -1.71 5.55
CA LYS A 495 -8.02 -3.18 5.67
C LYS A 495 -9.31 -3.96 5.37
N VAL A 496 -10.49 -3.37 5.58
CA VAL A 496 -11.78 -3.94 5.18
C VAL A 496 -11.97 -3.82 3.68
N LEU A 497 -11.77 -2.61 3.13
CA LEU A 497 -11.93 -2.33 1.69
C LEU A 497 -10.97 -3.16 0.82
N LYS A 498 -9.71 -3.33 1.23
CA LYS A 498 -8.73 -4.19 0.53
C LYS A 498 -9.18 -5.66 0.39
N LYS A 499 -9.96 -6.19 1.35
CA LYS A 499 -10.53 -7.56 1.24
C LYS A 499 -11.71 -7.62 0.27
N ALA A 500 -12.58 -6.60 0.33
CA ALA A 500 -13.79 -6.54 -0.47
C ALA A 500 -13.48 -6.31 -1.96
N LEU A 501 -12.77 -5.22 -2.26
CA LEU A 501 -12.29 -4.82 -3.58
C LEU A 501 -11.12 -5.72 -4.00
N SER A 502 -9.88 -5.26 -3.94
CA SER A 502 -8.72 -6.07 -4.34
C SER A 502 -7.44 -5.60 -3.63
N ASP A 503 -6.40 -6.43 -3.73
CA ASP A 503 -5.13 -6.18 -3.03
C ASP A 503 -4.42 -4.90 -3.49
N ASP A 504 -4.57 -4.60 -4.79
CA ASP A 504 -4.58 -3.26 -5.39
C ASP A 504 -6.01 -2.97 -5.80
N ALA A 505 -6.66 -2.00 -5.14
CA ALA A 505 -8.06 -1.68 -5.38
C ALA A 505 -8.32 -1.12 -6.79
N ALA A 506 -7.36 -0.41 -7.40
CA ALA A 506 -7.55 0.27 -8.67
C ALA A 506 -7.49 -0.67 -9.88
N ARG A 507 -6.79 -1.81 -9.76
CA ARG A 507 -6.67 -2.81 -10.85
C ARG A 507 -7.78 -3.86 -10.80
N PRO A 508 -8.55 -4.06 -11.89
CA PRO A 508 -9.52 -5.14 -11.96
C PRO A 508 -8.84 -6.50 -11.97
N VAL A 509 -9.54 -7.50 -11.44
CA VAL A 509 -9.14 -8.90 -11.44
C VAL A 509 -10.09 -9.66 -12.35
N ASP A 510 -9.56 -10.24 -13.42
CA ASP A 510 -10.34 -11.04 -14.37
C ASP A 510 -10.91 -12.32 -13.72
N ALA A 511 -12.09 -12.73 -14.16
CA ALA A 511 -12.62 -14.04 -13.81
C ALA A 511 -11.79 -15.14 -14.47
N THR A 512 -11.56 -16.22 -13.74
CA THR A 512 -10.77 -17.36 -14.21
C THR A 512 -11.29 -18.67 -13.63
N VAL A 513 -10.78 -19.81 -14.08
CA VAL A 513 -11.10 -21.12 -13.52
C VAL A 513 -9.86 -21.67 -12.81
N LYS A 514 -10.00 -22.15 -11.58
CA LYS A 514 -8.94 -22.84 -10.84
C LYS A 514 -9.45 -24.13 -10.24
N LEU A 515 -8.54 -25.09 -10.01
CA LEU A 515 -8.87 -26.27 -9.21
C LEU A 515 -8.96 -25.87 -7.73
N VAL A 516 -10.08 -26.19 -7.09
CA VAL A 516 -10.32 -25.97 -5.66
C VAL A 516 -10.88 -27.27 -5.08
N ASN A 517 -10.10 -27.92 -4.23
CA ASN A 517 -10.37 -29.26 -3.69
C ASN A 517 -10.54 -30.31 -4.82
N GLY A 518 -9.61 -30.30 -5.79
CA GLY A 518 -9.59 -31.26 -6.91
C GLY A 518 -10.70 -31.08 -7.95
N LYS A 519 -11.45 -29.98 -7.93
CA LYS A 519 -12.54 -29.69 -8.88
C LYS A 519 -12.43 -28.28 -9.46
N PRO A 520 -12.71 -28.06 -10.76
CA PRO A 520 -12.76 -26.73 -11.34
C PRO A 520 -13.82 -25.85 -10.64
N LYS A 521 -13.44 -24.63 -10.28
CA LYS A 521 -14.35 -23.58 -9.83
C LYS A 521 -14.00 -22.26 -10.51
N VAL A 522 -15.04 -21.52 -10.90
CA VAL A 522 -14.89 -20.14 -11.36
C VAL A 522 -14.52 -19.27 -10.16
N VAL A 523 -13.37 -18.62 -10.23
CA VAL A 523 -13.01 -17.49 -9.39
C VAL A 523 -13.70 -16.25 -9.99
N PRO A 524 -14.62 -15.58 -9.27
CA PRO A 524 -15.31 -14.41 -9.80
C PRO A 524 -14.35 -13.27 -10.13
N ALA A 525 -14.65 -12.52 -11.18
CA ALA A 525 -13.99 -11.26 -11.46
C ALA A 525 -14.27 -10.25 -10.35
N LYS A 526 -13.34 -9.31 -10.17
CA LYS A 526 -13.52 -8.12 -9.33
C LYS A 526 -13.23 -6.86 -10.15
N PRO A 527 -14.08 -5.82 -10.08
CA PRO A 527 -13.76 -4.55 -10.72
C PRO A 527 -12.63 -3.83 -9.98
N GLY A 528 -11.85 -3.05 -10.73
CA GLY A 528 -10.94 -2.07 -10.17
C GLY A 528 -11.72 -0.80 -9.84
N VAL A 529 -11.44 -0.20 -8.70
CA VAL A 529 -12.14 0.98 -8.17
C VAL A 529 -11.12 1.94 -7.58
N THR A 530 -10.99 3.12 -8.17
CA THR A 530 -10.22 4.24 -7.63
C THR A 530 -11.18 5.23 -7.00
N PHE A 531 -10.99 5.56 -5.73
CA PHE A 531 -11.85 6.47 -4.95
C PHE A 531 -10.98 7.27 -3.96
N ASN A 532 -11.46 8.44 -3.51
CA ASN A 532 -10.80 9.19 -2.45
C ASN A 532 -11.14 8.57 -1.08
N GLN A 533 -10.11 8.23 -0.30
CA GLN A 533 -10.31 7.63 1.01
C GLN A 533 -10.92 8.64 2.01
N LYS A 534 -10.60 9.95 1.91
CA LYS A 534 -11.15 10.99 2.78
C LYS A 534 -12.66 11.18 2.57
N ASP A 535 -13.09 11.27 1.30
CA ASP A 535 -14.50 11.44 0.93
C ASP A 535 -15.36 10.30 1.47
N LEU A 536 -14.83 9.06 1.43
CA LEU A 536 -15.49 7.91 2.05
C LEU A 536 -15.48 7.99 3.58
N GLU A 537 -14.35 8.35 4.21
CA GLU A 537 -14.25 8.47 5.67
C GLU A 537 -15.20 9.51 6.25
N ALA A 538 -15.50 10.59 5.51
CA ALA A 538 -16.47 11.61 5.90
C ALA A 538 -17.91 11.07 5.98
N VAL A 539 -18.33 10.21 5.04
CA VAL A 539 -19.72 9.68 4.96
C VAL A 539 -19.88 8.28 5.57
N PHE A 540 -18.78 7.63 5.99
CA PHE A 540 -18.80 6.24 6.42
C PHE A 540 -19.52 6.03 7.75
N LEU A 541 -19.43 6.98 8.68
CA LEU A 541 -20.12 6.87 9.98
C LEU A 541 -21.63 6.99 9.78
N ASP A 542 -22.07 7.99 9.01
CA ASP A 542 -23.48 8.26 8.71
C ASP A 542 -24.16 7.05 8.05
N VAL A 543 -23.56 6.45 7.01
CA VAL A 543 -24.14 5.25 6.36
C VAL A 543 -24.10 4.01 7.27
N ALA A 544 -23.24 4.00 8.29
CA ALA A 544 -23.20 2.94 9.29
C ALA A 544 -24.27 3.13 10.39
N THR A 545 -24.56 4.34 10.83
CA THR A 545 -25.61 4.63 11.82
C THR A 545 -27.00 4.81 11.19
N ALA A 546 -27.09 5.01 9.88
CA ALA A 546 -28.34 5.18 9.14
C ALA A 546 -29.41 4.11 9.43
N ALA A 547 -30.66 4.55 9.35
CA ALA A 547 -31.84 3.71 9.39
C ALA A 547 -31.76 2.59 8.34
N LYS A 548 -32.33 1.43 8.68
CA LYS A 548 -32.06 0.13 8.04
C LYS A 548 -32.06 0.14 6.50
N ASP A 549 -32.98 0.88 5.89
CA ASP A 549 -33.19 0.90 4.44
C ASP A 549 -32.35 1.99 3.73
N ASP A 550 -31.87 2.99 4.47
CA ASP A 550 -30.98 4.07 4.02
C ASP A 550 -29.47 3.72 4.13
N ARG A 551 -29.13 2.48 4.47
CA ARG A 551 -27.74 1.98 4.64
C ARG A 551 -26.99 1.79 3.32
N SER A 552 -27.14 2.73 2.39
CA SER A 552 -26.48 2.74 1.09
C SER A 552 -26.02 4.14 0.69
N VAL A 553 -24.71 4.31 0.50
CA VAL A 553 -24.10 5.56 0.04
C VAL A 553 -23.42 5.34 -1.31
N GLU A 554 -23.46 6.36 -2.18
CA GLU A 554 -22.66 6.40 -3.40
C GLU A 554 -21.30 7.03 -3.13
N VAL A 555 -20.24 6.34 -3.57
CA VAL A 555 -18.86 6.74 -3.31
C VAL A 555 -18.25 7.22 -4.62
N LYS A 556 -17.91 8.51 -4.67
CA LYS A 556 -17.28 9.17 -5.81
C LYS A 556 -16.01 8.42 -6.21
N SER A 557 -16.05 7.79 -7.38
CA SER A 557 -15.06 6.81 -7.81
C SER A 557 -14.93 6.72 -9.33
N LYS A 558 -13.94 5.98 -9.80
CA LYS A 558 -13.75 5.56 -11.20
C LYS A 558 -13.62 4.04 -11.23
N VAL A 559 -14.45 3.35 -12.00
CA VAL A 559 -14.50 1.89 -12.06
C VAL A 559 -13.88 1.34 -13.34
N ALA A 560 -12.75 0.65 -13.19
CA ALA A 560 -12.14 -0.16 -14.24
C ALA A 560 -12.81 -1.55 -14.28
N LYS A 561 -13.37 -1.91 -15.44
CA LYS A 561 -13.99 -3.23 -15.63
C LYS A 561 -12.94 -4.32 -15.90
N PRO A 562 -13.16 -5.57 -15.45
CA PRO A 562 -12.35 -6.71 -15.87
C PRO A 562 -12.51 -6.98 -17.38
N LYS A 563 -11.44 -7.46 -18.02
CA LYS A 563 -11.42 -7.95 -19.40
C LYS A 563 -12.13 -9.30 -19.55
N VAL A 564 -12.31 -10.05 -18.47
CA VAL A 564 -13.14 -11.26 -18.41
C VAL A 564 -14.11 -11.19 -17.24
N THR A 565 -15.40 -11.22 -17.52
CA THR A 565 -16.45 -11.23 -16.51
C THR A 565 -16.71 -12.63 -15.94
N THR A 566 -17.28 -12.67 -14.73
CA THR A 566 -17.79 -13.91 -14.10
C THR A 566 -18.85 -14.64 -14.94
N LYS A 567 -19.51 -13.95 -15.88
CA LYS A 567 -20.48 -14.57 -16.81
C LYS A 567 -19.75 -15.39 -17.88
N GLU A 568 -18.72 -14.83 -18.49
CA GLU A 568 -17.93 -15.49 -19.54
C GLU A 568 -17.13 -16.67 -18.98
N ALA A 569 -16.47 -16.50 -17.82
CA ALA A 569 -15.74 -17.60 -17.18
C ALA A 569 -16.63 -18.77 -16.75
N LYS A 570 -17.93 -18.53 -16.48
CA LYS A 570 -18.94 -19.60 -16.32
C LYS A 570 -19.32 -20.24 -17.66
N ALA A 571 -19.49 -19.44 -18.71
CA ALA A 571 -19.86 -19.92 -20.04
C ALA A 571 -18.81 -20.85 -20.67
N TRP A 572 -17.53 -20.70 -20.30
CA TRP A 572 -16.46 -21.63 -20.73
C TRP A 572 -16.69 -23.10 -20.36
N GLY A 573 -17.53 -23.41 -19.36
CA GLY A 573 -17.98 -24.79 -19.13
C GLY A 573 -16.89 -25.80 -18.76
N VAL A 574 -15.84 -25.38 -18.06
CA VAL A 574 -14.81 -26.29 -17.50
C VAL A 574 -15.42 -27.11 -16.35
N LYS A 575 -15.45 -28.44 -16.47
CA LYS A 575 -16.15 -29.36 -15.54
C LYS A 575 -15.27 -30.50 -15.04
N GLU A 576 -14.55 -31.16 -15.94
CA GLU A 576 -13.93 -32.47 -15.71
C GLU A 576 -12.53 -32.56 -16.34
N LYS A 577 -11.74 -33.55 -15.93
CA LYS A 577 -10.45 -33.84 -16.56
C LYS A 577 -10.67 -34.60 -17.87
N ILE A 578 -10.34 -33.98 -19.00
CA ILE A 578 -10.48 -34.58 -20.33
C ILE A 578 -9.21 -35.31 -20.78
N SER A 579 -8.05 -34.96 -20.23
CA SER A 579 -6.76 -35.57 -20.54
C SER A 579 -5.79 -35.47 -19.35
N SER A 580 -4.83 -36.41 -19.30
CA SER A 580 -3.74 -36.46 -18.33
C SER A 580 -2.56 -37.13 -19.01
N TYR A 581 -1.36 -36.55 -18.91
CA TYR A 581 -0.13 -37.21 -19.37
C TYR A 581 1.02 -36.95 -18.42
N THR A 582 1.82 -38.00 -18.19
CA THR A 582 3.00 -37.98 -17.32
C THR A 582 4.20 -38.48 -18.10
N THR A 583 5.36 -37.83 -17.94
CA THR A 583 6.64 -38.38 -18.41
C THR A 583 7.67 -38.39 -17.29
N ASN A 584 8.57 -39.37 -17.32
CA ASN A 584 9.60 -39.54 -16.31
C ASN A 584 10.95 -39.01 -16.80
N PHE A 585 11.78 -38.54 -15.87
CA PHE A 585 13.15 -38.09 -16.15
C PHE A 585 14.10 -38.57 -15.05
N PRO A 586 15.31 -39.08 -15.38
CA PRO A 586 16.30 -39.44 -14.38
C PRO A 586 16.90 -38.18 -13.72
N TYR A 587 17.44 -38.36 -12.51
CA TYR A 587 18.04 -37.31 -11.69
C TYR A 587 19.11 -36.50 -12.43
N ALA A 588 18.92 -35.17 -12.41
CA ALA A 588 19.96 -34.17 -12.49
C ALA A 588 19.40 -32.88 -11.87
N GLU A 589 20.23 -32.13 -11.15
CA GLU A 589 19.79 -30.92 -10.43
C GLU A 589 19.09 -29.91 -11.35
N TYR A 590 19.70 -29.63 -12.51
CA TYR A 590 19.12 -28.74 -13.52
C TYR A 590 17.75 -29.19 -14.04
N ARG A 591 17.43 -30.49 -14.00
CA ARG A 591 16.12 -31.01 -14.44
C ARG A 591 15.04 -30.72 -13.42
N ASN A 592 15.33 -30.91 -12.14
CA ASN A 592 14.39 -30.54 -11.06
C ASN A 592 14.08 -29.04 -11.13
N VAL A 593 15.09 -28.19 -11.30
CA VAL A 593 14.94 -26.74 -11.44
C VAL A 593 14.17 -26.36 -12.72
N ASN A 594 14.70 -26.72 -13.89
CA ASN A 594 14.18 -26.22 -15.17
C ASN A 594 12.81 -26.80 -15.53
N ILE A 595 12.56 -28.08 -15.24
CA ILE A 595 11.26 -28.71 -15.53
C ILE A 595 10.23 -28.23 -14.50
N GLY A 596 10.62 -28.07 -13.23
CA GLY A 596 9.78 -27.47 -12.19
C GLY A 596 9.34 -26.05 -12.57
N ARG A 597 10.30 -25.17 -12.86
CA ARG A 597 10.04 -23.78 -13.28
C ARG A 597 9.14 -23.68 -14.50
N ALA A 598 9.33 -24.53 -15.52
CA ALA A 598 8.46 -24.57 -16.69
C ALA A 598 7.05 -25.11 -16.37
N ALA A 599 6.93 -26.11 -15.49
CA ALA A 599 5.64 -26.64 -15.05
C ALA A 599 4.85 -25.64 -14.21
N ASP A 600 5.52 -24.88 -13.34
CA ASP A 600 4.91 -23.81 -12.51
C ASP A 600 4.37 -22.66 -13.37
N LEU A 601 5.10 -22.26 -14.43
CA LEU A 601 4.69 -21.20 -15.34
C LEU A 601 3.48 -21.60 -16.22
N VAL A 602 3.38 -22.88 -16.60
CA VAL A 602 2.24 -23.41 -17.36
C VAL A 602 1.01 -23.66 -16.46
N ASN A 603 1.22 -23.94 -15.16
CA ASN A 603 0.17 -24.36 -14.24
C ASN A 603 -0.88 -23.25 -14.01
N GLY A 604 -2.15 -23.55 -14.24
CA GLY A 604 -3.25 -22.60 -14.09
C GLY A 604 -3.52 -21.75 -15.34
N THR A 605 -2.84 -22.02 -16.46
CA THR A 605 -3.19 -21.44 -17.77
C THR A 605 -4.63 -21.81 -18.13
N VAL A 606 -5.45 -20.83 -18.53
CA VAL A 606 -6.79 -21.07 -19.06
C VAL A 606 -6.88 -20.56 -20.49
N LEU A 607 -7.08 -21.49 -21.43
CA LEU A 607 -7.36 -21.20 -22.83
C LEU A 607 -8.87 -21.01 -23.00
N LYS A 608 -9.30 -19.86 -23.53
CA LYS A 608 -10.69 -19.60 -23.92
C LYS A 608 -11.01 -20.37 -25.22
N PRO A 609 -12.29 -20.53 -25.59
CA PRO A 609 -12.67 -20.97 -26.94
C PRO A 609 -11.98 -20.12 -28.01
N GLY A 610 -11.21 -20.75 -28.90
CA GLY A 610 -10.45 -20.09 -29.96
C GLY A 610 -9.00 -19.70 -29.63
N ASP A 611 -8.58 -19.67 -28.36
CA ASP A 611 -7.22 -19.28 -27.96
C ASP A 611 -6.16 -20.28 -28.45
N THR A 612 -4.96 -19.79 -28.77
CA THR A 612 -3.77 -20.60 -29.07
C THR A 612 -2.80 -20.56 -27.91
N PHE A 613 -2.46 -21.73 -27.36
CA PHE A 613 -1.35 -21.91 -26.43
C PHE A 613 -0.01 -21.70 -27.14
N SER A 614 0.97 -21.17 -26.43
CA SER A 614 2.38 -21.09 -26.85
C SER A 614 3.26 -21.36 -25.64
N LEU A 615 4.09 -22.39 -25.68
CA LEU A 615 4.96 -22.73 -24.55
C LEU A 615 6.00 -21.63 -24.33
N ASN A 616 6.57 -21.10 -25.40
CA ASN A 616 7.49 -19.98 -25.36
C ASN A 616 6.80 -18.71 -24.85
N GLY A 617 5.58 -18.38 -25.32
CA GLY A 617 4.83 -17.21 -24.87
C GLY A 617 4.46 -17.22 -23.37
N ILE A 618 4.33 -18.41 -22.76
CA ILE A 618 4.03 -18.58 -21.33
C ILE A 618 5.31 -18.71 -20.48
N VAL A 619 6.32 -19.45 -20.96
CA VAL A 619 7.55 -19.73 -20.20
C VAL A 619 8.59 -18.61 -20.34
N GLY A 620 8.58 -17.87 -21.45
CA GLY A 620 9.53 -16.82 -21.77
C GLY A 620 10.94 -17.32 -22.09
N GLU A 621 11.90 -16.41 -22.15
CA GLU A 621 13.31 -16.75 -22.32
C GLU A 621 13.84 -17.55 -21.12
N ARG A 622 14.68 -18.56 -21.38
CA ARG A 622 15.28 -19.39 -20.34
C ARG A 622 16.56 -18.70 -19.87
N THR A 623 16.48 -17.96 -18.76
CA THR A 623 17.63 -17.27 -18.15
C THR A 623 17.66 -17.49 -16.63
N ALA A 624 18.81 -17.21 -16.01
CA ALA A 624 18.94 -17.14 -14.55
C ALA A 624 17.93 -16.18 -13.91
N ALA A 625 17.66 -15.02 -14.53
CA ALA A 625 16.68 -14.06 -14.06
C ALA A 625 15.24 -14.58 -14.11
N ASN A 626 14.92 -15.46 -15.06
CA ASN A 626 13.64 -16.18 -15.13
C ASN A 626 13.65 -17.51 -14.33
N GLY A 627 14.63 -17.73 -13.45
CA GLY A 627 14.70 -18.90 -12.57
C GLY A 627 15.12 -20.20 -13.25
N PHE A 628 15.74 -20.13 -14.44
CA PHE A 628 16.34 -21.29 -15.11
C PHE A 628 17.83 -21.39 -14.82
N THR A 629 18.33 -22.62 -14.68
CA THR A 629 19.76 -22.90 -14.60
C THR A 629 20.27 -23.57 -15.89
N LYS A 630 21.59 -23.65 -16.01
CA LYS A 630 22.26 -24.33 -17.11
C LYS A 630 22.07 -25.86 -17.05
N GLY A 631 22.07 -26.50 -18.21
CA GLY A 631 22.05 -27.95 -18.33
C GLY A 631 22.09 -28.41 -19.78
N TRP A 632 22.18 -29.72 -19.99
CA TRP A 632 22.39 -30.29 -21.32
C TRP A 632 21.18 -30.11 -22.26
N MET A 633 21.47 -29.58 -23.45
CA MET A 633 20.57 -29.41 -24.60
C MET A 633 21.19 -30.03 -25.85
N ILE A 634 20.36 -30.40 -26.84
CA ILE A 634 20.84 -30.93 -28.13
C ILE A 634 20.95 -29.76 -29.10
N GLN A 635 22.17 -29.42 -29.50
CA GLN A 635 22.49 -28.42 -30.52
C GLN A 635 23.16 -29.12 -31.70
N ASN A 636 22.56 -29.04 -32.89
CA ASN A 636 23.04 -29.69 -34.14
C ASN A 636 23.37 -31.20 -34.00
N GLY A 637 22.65 -31.92 -33.13
CA GLY A 637 22.85 -33.35 -32.87
C GLY A 637 23.87 -33.69 -31.78
N ILE A 638 24.54 -32.68 -31.19
CA ILE A 638 25.54 -32.82 -30.13
C ILE A 638 24.97 -32.26 -28.81
N PHE A 639 25.29 -32.87 -27.67
CA PHE A 639 24.94 -32.32 -26.36
C PHE A 639 25.87 -31.15 -25.99
N ARG A 640 25.28 -30.00 -25.65
CA ARG A 640 25.96 -28.78 -25.17
C ARG A 640 25.21 -28.21 -23.98
N GLU A 641 25.91 -27.52 -23.07
CA GLU A 641 25.30 -26.91 -21.89
C GLU A 641 24.72 -25.53 -22.21
N ASP A 642 23.44 -25.30 -21.88
CA ASP A 642 22.75 -24.02 -22.05
C ASP A 642 21.62 -23.83 -21.01
N TYR A 643 21.09 -22.62 -20.86
CA TYR A 643 19.99 -22.34 -19.92
C TYR A 643 18.69 -23.01 -20.36
N GLY A 644 17.99 -23.64 -19.41
CA GLY A 644 16.75 -24.36 -19.70
C GLY A 644 16.95 -25.78 -20.26
N GLY A 645 18.15 -26.34 -20.11
CA GLY A 645 18.39 -27.78 -20.32
C GLY A 645 17.30 -28.64 -19.67
N GLY A 646 16.71 -29.53 -20.46
CA GLY A 646 15.59 -30.40 -20.03
C GLY A 646 14.16 -29.85 -20.24
N VAL A 647 13.94 -28.58 -20.59
CA VAL A 647 12.57 -28.02 -20.73
C VAL A 647 11.74 -28.71 -21.84
N SER A 648 12.37 -29.34 -22.84
CA SER A 648 11.66 -30.19 -23.82
C SER A 648 10.90 -31.38 -23.20
N GLN A 649 11.22 -31.77 -21.96
CA GLN A 649 10.43 -32.74 -21.20
C GLN A 649 9.01 -32.18 -20.91
N MET A 650 8.93 -30.90 -20.52
CA MET A 650 7.67 -30.20 -20.29
C MET A 650 6.91 -30.01 -21.61
N ALA A 651 7.60 -29.65 -22.70
CA ALA A 651 7.01 -29.59 -24.04
C ALA A 651 6.40 -30.93 -24.45
N THR A 652 7.17 -32.02 -24.39
CA THR A 652 6.71 -33.37 -24.76
C THR A 652 5.52 -33.85 -23.91
N THR A 653 5.49 -33.52 -22.62
CA THR A 653 4.38 -33.85 -21.72
C THR A 653 3.13 -33.03 -22.05
N THR A 654 3.28 -31.72 -22.29
CA THR A 654 2.19 -30.82 -22.69
C THR A 654 1.62 -31.20 -24.06
N PHE A 655 2.49 -31.58 -25.01
CA PHE A 655 2.10 -32.09 -26.33
C PHE A 655 1.24 -33.35 -26.21
N ASN A 656 1.67 -34.36 -25.44
CA ASN A 656 0.85 -35.56 -25.25
C ASN A 656 -0.46 -35.25 -24.46
N ALA A 657 -0.44 -34.31 -23.51
CA ALA A 657 -1.64 -33.89 -22.81
C ALA A 657 -2.66 -33.19 -23.73
N MET A 658 -2.22 -32.30 -24.64
CA MET A 658 -3.11 -31.69 -25.66
C MET A 658 -3.54 -32.70 -26.73
N PHE A 659 -2.66 -33.64 -27.10
CA PHE A 659 -2.94 -34.73 -28.02
C PHE A 659 -4.15 -35.55 -27.53
N PHE A 660 -4.10 -36.08 -26.30
CA PHE A 660 -5.20 -36.85 -25.72
C PHE A 660 -6.41 -36.00 -25.29
N ALA A 661 -6.28 -34.67 -25.22
CA ALA A 661 -7.42 -33.76 -25.07
C ALA A 661 -8.17 -33.51 -26.40
N GLY A 662 -7.60 -33.90 -27.54
CA GLY A 662 -8.19 -33.69 -28.87
C GLY A 662 -8.16 -32.24 -29.34
N LEU A 663 -7.20 -31.44 -28.85
CA LEU A 663 -6.99 -30.05 -29.28
C LEU A 663 -6.24 -29.99 -30.62
N GLN A 664 -6.45 -28.92 -31.39
CA GLN A 664 -5.79 -28.72 -32.68
C GLN A 664 -4.29 -28.45 -32.49
N ASP A 665 -3.46 -29.26 -33.14
CA ASP A 665 -2.03 -29.01 -33.29
C ASP A 665 -1.78 -27.82 -34.23
N VAL A 666 -0.81 -26.95 -33.91
CA VAL A 666 -0.51 -25.71 -34.68
C VAL A 666 0.98 -25.60 -34.98
N GLU A 667 1.82 -25.85 -33.98
CA GLU A 667 3.28 -25.94 -34.15
C GLU A 667 3.82 -26.96 -33.16
N HIS A 668 4.46 -28.01 -33.65
CA HIS A 668 5.40 -28.80 -32.86
C HIS A 668 6.53 -29.27 -33.77
N LYS A 669 7.66 -29.63 -33.15
CA LYS A 669 8.78 -30.28 -33.83
C LYS A 669 9.32 -31.40 -32.94
N PRO A 670 9.37 -32.66 -33.38
CA PRO A 670 10.01 -33.73 -32.61
C PRO A 670 11.54 -33.54 -32.59
N HIS A 671 12.23 -34.15 -31.62
CA HIS A 671 13.70 -34.12 -31.60
C HIS A 671 14.25 -34.91 -32.79
N SER A 672 15.33 -34.42 -33.39
CA SER A 672 16.02 -35.14 -34.48
C SER A 672 16.56 -36.49 -34.02
N LEU A 673 16.92 -36.65 -32.74
CA LEU A 673 17.42 -37.89 -32.16
C LEU A 673 16.31 -38.59 -31.37
N TYR A 674 16.21 -39.91 -31.50
CA TYR A 674 15.27 -40.71 -30.71
C TYR A 674 15.67 -40.72 -29.23
N ILE A 675 14.73 -40.34 -28.36
CA ILE A 675 14.92 -40.30 -26.91
C ILE A 675 13.99 -41.35 -26.27
N ASP A 676 14.59 -42.35 -25.64
CA ASP A 676 13.94 -43.55 -25.10
C ASP A 676 12.86 -43.29 -24.04
N ARG A 677 13.07 -42.27 -23.18
CA ARG A 677 12.11 -41.84 -22.15
C ARG A 677 10.90 -41.07 -22.69
N TYR A 678 10.85 -40.78 -23.99
CA TYR A 678 9.72 -40.11 -24.62
C TYR A 678 8.80 -41.09 -25.37
N PRO A 679 7.51 -40.78 -25.53
CA PRO A 679 6.60 -41.65 -26.28
C PRO A 679 6.97 -41.60 -27.76
N ILE A 680 7.40 -42.73 -28.31
CA ILE A 680 7.92 -42.83 -29.68
C ILE A 680 6.98 -42.20 -30.72
N GLY A 681 7.50 -41.25 -31.50
CA GLY A 681 6.74 -40.49 -32.49
C GLY A 681 5.73 -39.47 -31.94
N ARG A 682 5.77 -39.16 -30.63
CA ARG A 682 4.95 -38.11 -29.98
C ARG A 682 5.77 -37.32 -28.98
N GLU A 683 6.57 -36.40 -29.48
CA GLU A 683 7.45 -35.55 -28.69
C GLU A 683 7.57 -34.16 -29.28
N ALA A 684 7.93 -33.20 -28.43
CA ALA A 684 8.13 -31.81 -28.81
C ALA A 684 9.45 -31.29 -28.23
N THR A 685 10.30 -30.78 -29.11
CA THR A 685 11.43 -29.92 -28.81
C THR A 685 10.94 -28.48 -28.60
N VAL A 686 11.63 -27.72 -27.75
CA VAL A 686 11.41 -26.28 -27.62
C VAL A 686 12.77 -25.58 -27.52
N ALA A 687 12.92 -24.45 -28.20
CA ALA A 687 14.10 -23.58 -28.16
C ALA A 687 13.63 -22.13 -28.24
N TRP A 688 14.09 -21.27 -27.36
CA TRP A 688 13.70 -19.86 -27.39
C TRP A 688 14.57 -19.08 -28.40
N PRO A 689 14.00 -18.19 -29.23
CA PRO A 689 12.58 -18.05 -29.57
C PRO A 689 12.13 -18.98 -30.73
N SER A 690 13.07 -19.72 -31.34
CA SER A 690 12.98 -20.26 -32.71
C SER A 690 12.22 -21.58 -32.90
N LEU A 691 11.88 -22.30 -31.84
CA LEU A 691 11.06 -23.52 -31.89
C LEU A 691 10.08 -23.54 -30.72
N ASP A 692 8.78 -23.60 -30.99
CA ASP A 692 7.74 -23.61 -29.96
C ASP A 692 6.88 -24.88 -29.99
N LEU A 693 6.08 -25.04 -28.92
CA LEU A 693 4.90 -25.89 -28.92
C LEU A 693 3.66 -24.97 -28.88
N LYS A 694 2.91 -24.95 -29.99
CA LYS A 694 1.64 -24.23 -30.11
C LYS A 694 0.50 -25.18 -30.44
N PHE A 695 -0.64 -24.98 -29.79
CA PHE A 695 -1.87 -25.72 -30.06
C PHE A 695 -3.08 -24.83 -29.78
N LYS A 696 -4.14 -24.99 -30.58
CA LYS A 696 -5.35 -24.17 -30.50
C LYS A 696 -6.46 -24.89 -29.78
N ASN A 697 -7.13 -24.18 -28.87
CA ASN A 697 -8.42 -24.60 -28.33
C ASN A 697 -9.51 -24.37 -29.39
N ASN A 698 -9.59 -25.29 -30.34
CA ASN A 698 -10.60 -25.36 -31.39
C ASN A 698 -12.00 -25.79 -30.88
N THR A 699 -12.23 -25.80 -29.56
CA THR A 699 -13.50 -26.20 -28.95
C THR A 699 -14.33 -24.99 -28.49
N LYS A 700 -15.64 -25.20 -28.26
CA LYS A 700 -16.54 -24.20 -27.68
C LYS A 700 -16.45 -24.06 -26.16
N TYR A 701 -15.52 -24.76 -25.51
CA TYR A 701 -15.31 -24.77 -24.06
C TYR A 701 -13.93 -24.22 -23.72
N GLY A 702 -13.73 -23.74 -22.50
CA GLY A 702 -12.39 -23.39 -22.01
C GLY A 702 -11.58 -24.64 -21.68
N VAL A 703 -10.25 -24.52 -21.68
CA VAL A 703 -9.33 -25.56 -21.20
C VAL A 703 -8.46 -24.97 -20.09
N LEU A 704 -8.60 -25.50 -18.88
CA LEU A 704 -7.70 -25.25 -17.77
C LEU A 704 -6.56 -26.28 -17.82
N ILE A 705 -5.33 -25.80 -17.94
CA ILE A 705 -4.10 -26.60 -17.86
C ILE A 705 -3.66 -26.64 -16.39
N HIS A 706 -3.48 -27.84 -15.86
CA HIS A 706 -2.90 -28.06 -14.53
C HIS A 706 -1.61 -28.88 -14.68
N SER A 707 -0.52 -28.43 -14.06
CA SER A 707 0.77 -29.10 -14.18
C SER A 707 1.57 -29.05 -12.89
N TRP A 708 2.35 -30.11 -12.64
CA TRP A 708 3.24 -30.22 -11.50
C TRP A 708 4.41 -31.17 -11.78
N VAL A 709 5.43 -31.11 -10.93
CA VAL A 709 6.60 -31.99 -10.95
C VAL A 709 6.73 -32.71 -9.62
N ASN A 710 6.91 -34.03 -9.67
CA ASN A 710 7.50 -34.79 -8.57
C ASN A 710 9.03 -34.81 -8.84
N PRO A 711 9.86 -34.12 -8.04
CA PRO A 711 11.29 -34.01 -8.32
C PRO A 711 11.99 -35.37 -8.22
N ALA A 712 13.04 -35.54 -9.02
CA ALA A 712 13.91 -36.70 -8.92
C ALA A 712 14.71 -36.64 -7.62
N GLY A 713 14.72 -37.74 -6.85
CA GLY A 713 15.74 -38.00 -5.83
C GLY A 713 17.03 -38.54 -6.46
N SER A 714 18.15 -38.44 -5.76
CA SER A 714 19.50 -38.77 -6.26
C SER A 714 19.67 -40.19 -6.81
N ALA A 715 18.88 -41.16 -6.33
CA ALA A 715 18.87 -42.56 -6.78
C ALA A 715 17.60 -42.94 -7.57
N GLY A 716 16.82 -41.97 -8.07
CA GLY A 716 15.49 -42.21 -8.66
C GLY A 716 15.19 -41.43 -9.93
N GLN A 717 13.95 -41.59 -10.39
CA GLN A 717 13.36 -40.78 -11.46
C GLN A 717 12.38 -39.77 -10.88
N GLY A 718 12.40 -38.55 -11.41
CA GLY A 718 11.33 -37.58 -11.25
C GLY A 718 10.26 -37.78 -12.32
N SER A 719 9.13 -37.14 -12.15
CA SER A 719 8.05 -37.12 -13.14
C SER A 719 7.43 -35.74 -13.28
N VAL A 720 7.05 -35.36 -14.49
CA VAL A 720 6.27 -34.16 -14.78
C VAL A 720 4.92 -34.61 -15.32
N THR A 721 3.84 -34.02 -14.82
CA THR A 721 2.46 -34.33 -15.23
C THR A 721 1.75 -33.08 -15.70
N VAL A 722 0.98 -33.21 -16.78
CA VAL A 722 0.09 -32.17 -17.31
C VAL A 722 -1.31 -32.76 -17.49
N GLU A 723 -2.31 -32.07 -16.96
CA GLU A 723 -3.73 -32.40 -17.08
C GLU A 723 -4.47 -31.28 -17.82
N MET A 724 -5.42 -31.68 -18.68
CA MET A 724 -6.33 -30.74 -19.35
C MET A 724 -7.73 -30.93 -18.78
N TRP A 725 -8.32 -29.85 -18.27
CA TRP A 725 -9.66 -29.82 -17.69
C TRP A 725 -10.61 -28.98 -18.56
N SER A 726 -11.77 -29.52 -18.93
CA SER A 726 -12.75 -28.88 -19.85
C SER A 726 -14.15 -29.52 -19.69
N THR A 727 -14.99 -29.50 -20.73
CA THR A 727 -16.10 -30.47 -20.92
C THR A 727 -15.66 -31.47 -21.99
N LYS A 728 -15.88 -32.77 -21.76
CA LYS A 728 -15.41 -33.81 -22.69
C LYS A 728 -16.17 -33.79 -24.03
N LEU A 729 -15.43 -33.72 -25.13
CA LEU A 729 -15.95 -33.81 -26.51
C LEU A 729 -15.57 -35.11 -27.21
N TRP A 730 -14.42 -35.70 -26.88
CA TRP A 730 -13.87 -36.87 -27.57
C TRP A 730 -13.34 -37.92 -26.58
N ASP A 731 -13.34 -39.18 -27.00
CA ASP A 731 -12.41 -40.19 -26.52
C ASP A 731 -11.26 -40.31 -27.54
N ILE A 732 -10.02 -40.06 -27.14
CA ILE A 732 -8.85 -40.12 -28.02
C ILE A 732 -8.09 -41.44 -27.82
N LYS A 733 -7.71 -42.12 -28.91
CA LYS A 733 -6.79 -43.27 -28.87
C LYS A 733 -5.59 -43.02 -29.77
N ALA A 734 -4.40 -43.39 -29.29
CA ALA A 734 -3.19 -43.40 -30.10
C ALA A 734 -3.01 -44.79 -30.74
N ARG A 735 -2.60 -44.83 -32.01
CA ARG A 735 -2.02 -46.03 -32.65
C ARG A 735 -0.60 -45.69 -33.10
N THR A 736 0.34 -46.62 -32.97
CA THR A 736 1.74 -46.44 -33.38
C THR A 736 2.12 -47.56 -34.35
N GLY A 737 2.75 -47.21 -35.47
CA GLY A 737 3.23 -48.17 -36.46
C GLY A 737 4.60 -48.74 -36.14
N GLU A 738 5.09 -49.65 -36.98
CA GLU A 738 6.45 -50.15 -36.89
C GLU A 738 7.49 -49.09 -37.30
N ARG A 739 8.74 -49.28 -36.87
CA ARG A 739 9.88 -48.44 -37.27
C ARG A 739 10.33 -48.86 -38.68
N TYR A 740 10.55 -47.89 -39.57
CA TYR A 740 10.98 -48.10 -40.97
C TYR A 740 12.08 -47.12 -41.36
N ASP A 741 12.61 -47.19 -42.59
CA ASP A 741 13.66 -46.27 -43.11
C ASP A 741 14.88 -46.17 -42.17
N PHE A 742 15.42 -47.32 -41.77
CA PHE A 742 16.54 -47.41 -40.84
C PHE A 742 17.86 -46.91 -41.45
N LYS A 743 18.56 -46.02 -40.75
CA LYS A 743 19.83 -45.42 -41.17
C LYS A 743 20.94 -45.71 -40.15
N PRO A 744 22.14 -46.17 -40.56
CA PRO A 744 23.22 -46.52 -39.65
C PRO A 744 23.85 -45.28 -39.00
N PRO A 745 24.45 -45.42 -37.79
CA PRO A 745 25.25 -44.35 -37.17
C PRO A 745 26.57 -44.11 -37.90
N GLY A 746 26.98 -42.85 -37.99
CA GLY A 746 28.34 -42.44 -38.34
C GLY A 746 29.27 -42.51 -37.13
N LYS A 747 30.47 -41.92 -37.27
CA LYS A 747 31.49 -41.83 -36.20
C LYS A 747 32.14 -40.46 -36.22
N GLN A 748 32.33 -39.86 -35.05
CA GLN A 748 32.94 -38.54 -34.90
C GLN A 748 34.02 -38.58 -33.79
N LYS A 749 35.16 -37.91 -34.02
CA LYS A 749 36.12 -37.56 -32.96
C LYS A 749 36.00 -36.06 -32.72
N ILE A 750 35.75 -35.67 -31.47
CA ILE A 750 35.71 -34.27 -31.06
C ILE A 750 36.87 -34.03 -30.08
N THR A 751 37.57 -32.91 -30.28
CA THR A 751 38.87 -32.62 -29.66
C THR A 751 38.88 -31.37 -28.77
N ASP A 752 37.78 -30.64 -28.71
CA ASP A 752 37.58 -29.38 -27.97
C ASP A 752 37.23 -29.58 -26.48
N GLY A 753 37.06 -30.83 -26.04
CA GLY A 753 36.64 -31.18 -24.67
C GLY A 753 35.18 -30.88 -24.33
N ASN A 754 34.37 -30.33 -25.24
CA ASN A 754 32.99 -29.90 -25.00
C ASN A 754 31.96 -30.81 -25.69
N CYS A 755 31.95 -32.08 -25.30
CA CYS A 755 31.00 -33.09 -25.77
C CYS A 755 30.84 -34.26 -24.80
N GLU A 756 29.81 -35.07 -25.02
CA GLU A 756 29.56 -36.34 -24.32
C GLU A 756 29.87 -37.54 -25.22
N ASN A 757 30.48 -38.60 -24.68
CA ASN A 757 30.76 -39.83 -25.43
C ASN A 757 29.47 -40.59 -25.75
N THR A 758 29.29 -41.03 -26.99
CA THR A 758 28.09 -41.78 -27.43
C THR A 758 28.46 -43.06 -28.16
N SER A 759 27.68 -44.12 -27.95
CA SER A 759 27.88 -45.45 -28.56
C SER A 759 27.30 -45.59 -29.97
N GLY A 760 26.53 -44.59 -30.43
CA GLY A 760 25.84 -44.57 -31.71
C GLY A 760 24.50 -45.33 -31.71
N ALA A 761 23.52 -44.80 -32.44
CA ALA A 761 22.18 -45.40 -32.59
C ALA A 761 21.64 -45.20 -34.01
N LYS A 762 20.88 -46.19 -34.50
CA LYS A 762 20.25 -46.14 -35.83
C LYS A 762 19.13 -45.09 -35.86
N GLY A 763 19.13 -44.24 -36.88
CA GLY A 763 17.98 -43.42 -37.24
C GLY A 763 16.86 -44.27 -37.82
N PHE A 764 15.62 -43.78 -37.78
CA PHE A 764 14.44 -44.44 -38.34
C PHE A 764 13.28 -43.46 -38.50
N SER A 765 12.35 -43.76 -39.42
CA SER A 765 11.03 -43.13 -39.49
C SER A 765 9.98 -43.95 -38.73
N ILE A 766 8.95 -43.28 -38.21
CA ILE A 766 7.77 -43.91 -37.60
C ILE A 766 6.52 -43.08 -37.85
N ASN A 767 5.36 -43.76 -37.91
CA ASN A 767 4.04 -43.13 -38.02
C ASN A 767 3.23 -43.36 -36.74
N VAL A 768 2.49 -42.35 -36.30
CA VAL A 768 1.55 -42.40 -35.17
C VAL A 768 0.22 -41.80 -35.62
N TRP A 769 -0.90 -42.36 -35.19
CA TRP A 769 -2.24 -41.85 -35.49
C TRP A 769 -2.96 -41.37 -34.22
N ARG A 770 -3.69 -40.26 -34.34
CA ARG A 770 -4.67 -39.80 -33.34
C ARG A 770 -6.06 -40.13 -33.84
N ASP A 771 -6.69 -41.13 -33.22
CA ASP A 771 -8.05 -41.56 -33.55
C ASP A 771 -9.05 -40.92 -32.58
N PHE A 772 -10.02 -40.18 -33.13
CA PHE A 772 -11.07 -39.50 -32.38
C PHE A 772 -12.33 -40.35 -32.36
N TYR A 773 -12.95 -40.50 -31.18
CA TYR A 773 -14.19 -41.25 -30.98
C TYR A 773 -15.24 -40.38 -30.26
N LYS A 774 -16.52 -40.60 -30.58
CA LYS A 774 -17.65 -40.03 -29.80
C LYS A 774 -17.64 -40.62 -28.38
N PRO A 775 -17.65 -39.79 -27.32
CA PRO A 775 -17.49 -40.23 -25.93
C PRO A 775 -18.38 -41.41 -25.55
N GLY A 776 -17.80 -42.46 -24.95
CA GLY A 776 -18.49 -43.65 -24.46
C GLY A 776 -19.09 -44.57 -25.53
N SER A 777 -19.23 -44.13 -26.78
CA SER A 777 -19.95 -44.86 -27.84
C SER A 777 -19.10 -45.86 -28.65
N GLY A 778 -17.77 -45.78 -28.53
CA GLY A 778 -16.84 -46.55 -29.38
C GLY A 778 -16.85 -46.18 -30.88
N SER A 779 -17.70 -45.24 -31.31
CA SER A 779 -17.81 -44.82 -32.71
C SER A 779 -16.70 -43.85 -33.09
N LYS A 780 -15.81 -44.24 -34.02
CA LYS A 780 -14.77 -43.36 -34.56
C LYS A 780 -15.41 -42.25 -35.40
N VAL A 781 -14.87 -41.04 -35.32
CA VAL A 781 -15.31 -39.88 -36.10
C VAL A 781 -14.21 -39.26 -36.95
N ASP A 782 -12.94 -39.33 -36.52
CA ASP A 782 -11.82 -38.70 -37.23
C ASP A 782 -10.48 -39.43 -36.98
N SER A 783 -9.47 -39.16 -37.80
CA SER A 783 -8.15 -39.77 -37.77
C SER A 783 -7.06 -38.86 -38.33
N GLU A 784 -6.19 -38.35 -37.46
CA GLU A 784 -4.95 -37.67 -37.90
C GLU A 784 -3.78 -38.66 -37.99
N ALA A 785 -2.73 -38.28 -38.73
CA ALA A 785 -1.48 -39.04 -38.86
C ALA A 785 -0.26 -38.13 -38.71
N PHE A 786 0.65 -38.52 -37.83
CA PHE A 786 1.91 -37.86 -37.50
C PHE A 786 3.07 -38.73 -38.00
N LYS A 787 3.99 -38.16 -38.77
CA LYS A 787 5.23 -38.83 -39.20
C LYS A 787 6.41 -38.19 -38.48
N THR A 788 7.18 -38.99 -37.75
CA THR A 788 8.42 -38.57 -37.11
C THR A 788 9.60 -39.25 -37.80
N VAL A 789 10.68 -38.51 -38.03
CA VAL A 789 11.91 -38.99 -38.66
C VAL A 789 13.06 -38.69 -37.72
N TYR A 790 13.68 -39.75 -37.18
CA TYR A 790 14.87 -39.66 -36.35
C TYR A 790 16.12 -39.86 -37.21
N ILE A 791 17.04 -38.91 -37.16
CA ILE A 791 18.39 -39.06 -37.73
C ILE A 791 19.19 -40.07 -36.89
N PRO A 792 20.20 -40.75 -37.47
CA PRO A 792 21.14 -41.52 -36.68
C PRO A 792 21.86 -40.65 -35.65
N GLN A 793 22.15 -41.24 -34.49
CA GLN A 793 23.07 -40.68 -33.50
C GLN A 793 24.44 -41.30 -33.77
N ASP A 794 25.48 -40.51 -33.98
CA ASP A 794 26.82 -41.02 -34.28
C ASP A 794 27.52 -41.61 -33.03
N GLU A 795 28.55 -42.43 -33.27
CA GLU A 795 29.54 -42.82 -32.25
C GLU A 795 30.50 -41.64 -32.03
N VAL A 796 30.26 -40.82 -31.00
CA VAL A 796 31.11 -39.68 -30.64
C VAL A 796 32.19 -40.13 -29.65
N LYS A 797 33.45 -39.87 -30.00
CA LYS A 797 34.60 -40.00 -29.10
C LYS A 797 35.13 -38.63 -28.73
N CYS A 798 34.88 -38.27 -27.49
CA CYS A 798 35.33 -37.03 -26.86
C CYS A 798 36.75 -37.18 -26.35
N THR A 799 37.59 -36.24 -26.76
CA THR A 799 38.96 -36.06 -26.29
C THR A 799 39.17 -34.59 -25.98
N ASP A 800 39.86 -34.30 -24.90
CA ASP A 800 40.36 -32.95 -24.65
C ASP A 800 41.81 -32.89 -25.15
N GLU A 801 41.98 -32.42 -26.38
CA GLU A 801 43.32 -32.18 -26.95
C GLU A 801 43.75 -30.72 -26.79
N SER A 802 42.87 -29.83 -26.28
CA SER A 802 43.20 -28.43 -25.93
C SER A 802 44.28 -28.33 -24.84
N LYS A 803 44.35 -29.34 -23.96
CA LYS A 803 45.36 -29.44 -22.89
C LYS A 803 46.64 -30.17 -23.31
N LYS A 804 46.78 -30.61 -24.57
CA LYS A 804 48.07 -31.13 -25.06
C LYS A 804 49.05 -29.97 -25.22
N LYS A 805 50.04 -29.90 -24.32
CA LYS A 805 51.22 -29.05 -24.52
C LYS A 805 51.78 -29.30 -25.93
N PRO A 806 52.13 -28.25 -26.71
CA PRO A 806 52.76 -28.43 -28.01
C PRO A 806 53.96 -29.37 -27.93
N PRO A 807 54.27 -30.14 -28.98
CA PRO A 807 55.54 -30.84 -29.06
C PRO A 807 56.67 -29.81 -28.85
N ALA A 808 57.70 -30.20 -28.10
CA ALA A 808 58.85 -29.32 -27.89
C ALA A 808 59.48 -28.98 -29.25
N ASP A 809 59.74 -27.70 -29.47
CA ASP A 809 60.41 -27.21 -30.68
C ASP A 809 61.79 -27.88 -30.79
N PRO A 810 62.13 -28.56 -31.90
CA PRO A 810 63.40 -29.28 -32.03
C PRO A 810 64.56 -28.39 -32.50
N ASN A 811 64.50 -27.07 -32.25
CA ASN A 811 65.50 -26.05 -32.60
C ASN A 811 66.21 -25.51 -31.35
#